data_AF-A0A1E5QFW0-F1
#
_entry.id   AF-A0A1E5QFW0-F1
#
_cell.length_a   1.000
_cell.length_b   1.000
_cell.length_c   1.000
_cell.angle_alpha   90.00
_cell.angle_beta   90.00
_cell.angle_gamma   90.00
#
_symmetry.space_group_name_H-M   'P 1'
#
loop_
_entity.id
_entity.type
_entity.pdbx_description
1 polymer ?
#
loop_
_entity_poly.entity_id
_entity_poly.type
_entity_poly.pdbx_seq_one_letter_code
_entity_poly.pdbx_strand_id
1 'polypeptide(L)'
;MHSSTSGADIQPGVPQASIDLATLISLLAQAVPPHPSPNRDPNDPNPYLRPALSFDSQTQRLKIATPAILRRLYQNPAFKAAFKPENRGFIQNLTLPSFGNRAWIGGRLVEGNAVQLPRALNPLIAAIDEAIAQALPQDTPLSSFLLDRPEQQLAQLAKSAKTVFKNQTQTANLVPLAFQTATQRKLPSDSRRVAKVISAQERVESDYFERMSSSIADCLKQRDADEDEIDSALASLHQEKQREESQLNRFLKFLENEALSRVRLSITFQIMDAIASNATTIHQPRYQLLTEYVQRVLRLFKLAQEQSYSVDLTATFGSAVEFDWADYLKQSTFYSCLSVWPESRTQIFEEKVRIEKGNNVVREVSYRFRINGKNPESRQSAFVARLENIEEILLKSEELPGTTLRRALAQLVFLLIVVPQSPEESFSPENIHQSVLQIIQQFNQGGKDAIKTALDCLKQREGSMTKIATALIDILRQKSQNIIAEVQDYSSQVFICVKRDIVNWVRLEGAEPGTRDLLIGGSNQTQEKADWFNNIEICDRPQVPNILFSIQVNTALSEYDLVTQNEDRKVQFKRLLNSKILQICWVPYSVGKTPRNQYFYRQCIGTRYAVGLSFSTLVEVEYETQNLLYSDKGNRDLSKQIHAAMVSAFIVLTYCCLWRIFQKIKHESLGQYEFTTLMLRLQEKGKENSQKTGDNYIYAAAQAIESALAEDISIRMQGLVLNKVDNWKKQGTFEALVSAFPLAISTPTSPFIPKIGLISYATRPCDENFPASEEDNNNILRAQSYIATAIEQPFLGYELKRGRVRSDILYSAEQYRTQRLVQEEISYLQSQGCQHIILLSHAYRGLRMNRAADYNVPLIPKEFLEDIERTFPNLTIYTLLRDVFPATRLERRQPNEAAFEILRAVDHTNFLKEVETIGVRDIIPVYSFATLFAIEEKDNQRPQSGFCVYFLLSDQRLKNINWTERARQHLLNPEQQSPVHPCLLTLLRGLHFIEAERGERNGQLLPVLDPFSWISPTTVEAAGEVEVLSSRRKGRVLLSYPALLNHVSQVLHRRG
;
A
#
# COMPACT_ATOMS: atom_id res chain seq x y z
N MET A 1 0.19 -39.65 -54.98
CA MET A 1 -0.72 -39.56 -53.83
C MET A 1 0.03 -38.88 -52.71
N HIS A 2 -0.41 -37.67 -52.35
CA HIS A 2 0.28 -36.75 -51.44
C HIS A 2 0.03 -37.10 -49.98
N SER A 3 1.08 -36.96 -49.17
CA SER A 3 1.07 -36.98 -47.70
C SER A 3 0.30 -35.78 -47.13
N SER A 4 -0.70 -36.01 -46.31
CA SER A 4 -1.37 -34.98 -45.52
C SER A 4 -0.52 -34.65 -44.28
N THR A 5 0.12 -33.50 -44.30
CA THR A 5 0.73 -32.82 -43.16
C THR A 5 -0.33 -32.55 -42.09
N SER A 6 -0.16 -33.11 -40.89
CA SER A 6 -0.90 -32.71 -39.70
C SER A 6 -0.48 -31.30 -39.29
N GLY A 7 -1.33 -30.31 -39.55
CA GLY A 7 -1.19 -28.98 -38.99
C GLY A 7 -1.31 -29.05 -37.47
N ALA A 8 -0.46 -28.29 -36.76
CA ALA A 8 -0.61 -28.08 -35.34
C ALA A 8 -1.96 -27.40 -35.07
N ASP A 9 -2.85 -28.09 -34.37
CA ASP A 9 -4.06 -27.48 -33.80
C ASP A 9 -3.63 -26.47 -32.74
N ILE A 10 -3.57 -25.20 -33.12
CA ILE A 10 -3.46 -24.09 -32.19
C ILE A 10 -4.83 -24.00 -31.51
N GLN A 11 -4.95 -24.53 -30.30
CA GLN A 11 -6.11 -24.24 -29.45
C GLN A 11 -6.21 -22.71 -29.33
N PRO A 12 -7.33 -22.09 -29.73
CA PRO A 12 -7.50 -20.65 -29.57
C PRO A 12 -7.46 -20.32 -28.07
N GLY A 13 -6.51 -19.48 -27.68
CA GLY A 13 -6.34 -19.07 -26.29
C GLY A 13 -7.63 -18.48 -25.72
N VAL A 14 -7.84 -18.67 -24.41
CA VAL A 14 -8.99 -18.11 -23.70
C VAL A 14 -9.01 -16.58 -23.91
N PRO A 15 -10.14 -15.99 -24.35
CA PRO A 15 -10.21 -14.56 -24.59
C PRO A 15 -10.03 -13.79 -23.28
N GLN A 16 -9.00 -12.93 -23.23
CA GLN A 16 -8.63 -12.17 -22.03
C GLN A 16 -9.15 -10.74 -22.07
N ALA A 17 -9.41 -10.17 -20.89
CA ALA A 17 -9.87 -8.79 -20.75
C ALA A 17 -8.89 -7.80 -21.40
N SER A 18 -9.40 -6.88 -22.22
CA SER A 18 -8.57 -5.93 -22.97
C SER A 18 -9.29 -4.62 -23.27
N ILE A 19 -8.53 -3.60 -23.67
CA ILE A 19 -9.02 -2.23 -23.89
C ILE A 19 -8.76 -1.74 -25.32
N ASP A 20 -9.78 -1.10 -25.93
CA ASP A 20 -9.68 -0.46 -27.25
C ASP A 20 -9.22 1.01 -27.16
N LEU A 21 -7.92 1.20 -26.90
CA LEU A 21 -7.30 2.51 -26.68
C LEU A 21 -7.08 3.31 -27.98
N ALA A 22 -6.75 2.67 -29.10
CA ALA A 22 -6.46 3.30 -30.37
C ALA A 22 -7.71 3.93 -31.00
N THR A 23 -8.86 3.24 -30.93
CA THR A 23 -10.15 3.82 -31.37
C THR A 23 -10.51 5.03 -30.53
N LEU A 24 -10.34 4.95 -29.20
CA LEU A 24 -10.59 6.05 -28.28
C LEU A 24 -9.74 7.28 -28.64
N ILE A 25 -8.44 7.09 -28.84
CA ILE A 25 -7.51 8.17 -29.18
C ILE A 25 -7.84 8.81 -30.54
N SER A 26 -8.22 8.00 -31.53
CA SER A 26 -8.61 8.50 -32.85
C SER A 26 -9.84 9.41 -32.77
N LEU A 27 -10.83 9.04 -31.96
CA LEU A 27 -12.03 9.84 -31.72
C LEU A 27 -11.73 11.08 -30.87
N LEU A 28 -10.82 10.95 -29.90
CA LEU A 28 -10.36 12.07 -29.08
C LEU A 28 -9.64 13.13 -29.93
N ALA A 29 -8.83 12.73 -30.91
CA ALA A 29 -8.18 13.66 -31.83
C ALA A 29 -9.20 14.53 -32.59
N GLN A 30 -10.33 13.95 -33.01
CA GLN A 30 -11.41 14.68 -33.68
C GLN A 30 -12.16 15.66 -32.74
N ALA A 31 -12.11 15.42 -31.43
CA ALA A 31 -12.76 16.26 -30.43
C ALA A 31 -11.89 17.44 -29.96
N VAL A 32 -10.58 17.45 -30.27
CA VAL A 32 -9.68 18.55 -29.88
C VAL A 32 -10.09 19.87 -30.56
N PRO A 33 -10.25 19.95 -31.90
CA PRO A 33 -10.69 21.19 -32.54
C PRO A 33 -12.11 21.62 -32.08
N PRO A 34 -12.36 22.91 -31.83
CA PRO A 34 -13.70 23.42 -31.56
C PRO A 34 -14.57 23.39 -32.83
N HIS A 35 -15.89 23.45 -32.67
CA HIS A 35 -16.78 23.61 -33.83
C HIS A 35 -16.54 24.93 -34.55
N PRO A 36 -16.72 24.99 -35.89
CA PRO A 36 -16.53 26.21 -36.65
C PRO A 36 -17.43 27.34 -36.15
N SER A 37 -16.86 28.52 -35.93
CA SER A 37 -17.60 29.75 -35.60
C SER A 37 -17.00 30.94 -36.37
N PRO A 38 -17.83 31.79 -36.99
CA PRO A 38 -17.35 32.99 -37.69
C PRO A 38 -16.77 34.04 -36.72
N ASN A 39 -17.22 34.06 -35.46
CA ASN A 39 -16.67 34.91 -34.40
C ASN A 39 -16.12 34.00 -33.30
N ARG A 40 -14.80 33.79 -33.29
CA ARG A 40 -14.13 32.88 -32.36
C ARG A 40 -13.75 33.65 -31.09
N ASP A 41 -14.56 33.53 -30.05
CA ASP A 41 -14.22 34.03 -28.70
C ASP A 41 -13.45 32.96 -27.92
N PRO A 42 -12.19 33.19 -27.51
CA PRO A 42 -11.43 32.24 -26.69
C PRO A 42 -12.06 31.96 -25.31
N ASN A 43 -12.97 32.84 -24.86
CA ASN A 43 -13.68 32.71 -23.59
C ASN A 43 -15.16 32.34 -23.76
N ASP A 44 -15.58 31.84 -24.94
CA ASP A 44 -16.97 31.45 -25.19
C ASP A 44 -17.50 30.52 -24.08
N PRO A 45 -18.65 30.84 -23.44
CA PRO A 45 -19.25 30.00 -22.42
C PRO A 45 -19.79 28.67 -22.97
N ASN A 46 -19.98 28.56 -24.29
CA ASN A 46 -20.39 27.35 -24.96
C ASN A 46 -19.18 26.39 -25.12
N PRO A 47 -19.17 25.23 -24.44
CA PRO A 47 -18.05 24.29 -24.51
C PRO A 47 -17.79 23.72 -25.92
N TYR A 48 -18.77 23.78 -26.83
CA TYR A 48 -18.59 23.29 -28.20
C TYR A 48 -17.80 24.26 -29.09
N LEU A 49 -17.85 25.56 -28.77
CA LEU A 49 -17.15 26.62 -29.51
C LEU A 49 -15.82 27.00 -28.85
N ARG A 50 -15.66 26.71 -27.56
CA ARG A 50 -14.46 27.00 -26.77
C ARG A 50 -13.21 26.27 -27.32
N PRO A 51 -12.11 26.97 -27.61
CA PRO A 51 -10.84 26.35 -28.01
C PRO A 51 -10.31 25.33 -27.00
N ALA A 52 -9.53 24.36 -27.48
CA ALA A 52 -8.87 23.37 -26.62
C ALA A 52 -7.82 23.97 -25.69
N LEU A 53 -7.06 24.95 -26.20
CA LEU A 53 -6.14 25.77 -25.43
C LEU A 53 -6.43 27.24 -25.66
N SER A 54 -6.25 28.06 -24.62
CA SER A 54 -6.33 29.52 -24.73
C SER A 54 -5.32 30.20 -23.83
N PHE A 55 -4.74 31.31 -24.31
CA PHE A 55 -3.86 32.15 -23.52
C PHE A 55 -4.61 33.37 -22.99
N ASP A 56 -4.52 33.57 -21.68
CA ASP A 56 -5.05 34.74 -21.00
C ASP A 56 -3.90 35.72 -20.74
N SER A 57 -3.82 36.80 -21.53
CA SER A 57 -2.73 37.77 -21.45
C SER A 57 -2.78 38.63 -20.18
N GLN A 58 -3.95 38.78 -19.55
CA GLN A 58 -4.09 39.55 -18.30
C GLN A 58 -3.54 38.78 -17.12
N THR A 59 -3.84 37.47 -17.07
CA THR A 59 -3.39 36.61 -15.98
C THR A 59 -2.13 35.80 -16.32
N GLN A 60 -1.61 35.92 -17.55
CA GLN A 60 -0.46 35.18 -18.08
C GLN A 60 -0.60 33.65 -17.91
N ARG A 61 -1.78 33.11 -18.28
CA ARG A 61 -2.11 31.69 -18.11
C ARG A 61 -2.37 31.02 -19.44
N LEU A 62 -1.75 29.86 -19.65
CA LEU A 62 -2.13 28.94 -20.72
C LEU A 62 -3.14 27.94 -20.16
N LYS A 63 -4.39 28.03 -20.59
CA LYS A 63 -5.51 27.21 -20.11
C LYS A 63 -5.72 26.02 -21.04
N ILE A 64 -5.86 24.83 -20.48
CA ILE A 64 -6.21 23.59 -21.18
C ILE A 64 -7.67 23.25 -20.82
N ALA A 65 -8.57 23.44 -21.77
CA ALA A 65 -10.02 23.32 -21.55
C ALA A 65 -10.51 21.87 -21.70
N THR A 66 -10.06 20.97 -20.81
CA THR A 66 -10.45 19.55 -20.87
C THR A 66 -11.97 19.31 -20.84
N PRO A 67 -12.81 20.05 -20.08
CA PRO A 67 -14.26 19.86 -20.07
C PRO A 67 -14.89 20.10 -21.45
N ALA A 68 -14.37 21.08 -22.20
CA ALA A 68 -14.86 21.40 -23.53
C ALA A 68 -14.61 20.25 -24.52
N ILE A 69 -13.39 19.70 -24.51
CA ILE A 69 -12.97 18.59 -25.36
C ILE A 69 -13.76 17.32 -25.03
N LEU A 70 -13.90 17.00 -23.74
CA LEU A 70 -14.65 15.81 -23.30
C LEU A 70 -16.14 15.90 -23.67
N ARG A 71 -16.75 17.09 -23.60
CA ARG A 71 -18.15 17.28 -24.05
C ARG A 71 -18.30 17.11 -25.55
N ARG A 72 -17.35 17.60 -26.35
CA ARG A 72 -17.31 17.35 -27.80
C ARG A 72 -17.17 15.87 -28.12
N LEU A 73 -16.28 15.16 -27.41
CA LEU A 73 -16.12 13.71 -27.56
C LEU A 73 -17.42 12.96 -27.24
N TYR A 74 -18.05 13.27 -26.11
CA TYR A 74 -19.30 12.62 -25.71
C TYR A 74 -20.46 12.87 -26.68
N GLN A 75 -20.52 14.04 -27.34
CA GLN A 75 -21.54 14.31 -28.34
C GLN A 75 -21.24 13.74 -29.73
N ASN A 76 -20.01 13.28 -29.99
CA ASN A 76 -19.66 12.66 -31.26
C ASN A 76 -20.48 11.36 -31.43
N PRO A 77 -21.35 11.24 -32.46
CA PRO A 77 -22.14 10.03 -32.68
C PRO A 77 -21.28 8.78 -32.88
N ALA A 78 -20.10 8.93 -33.51
CA ALA A 78 -19.16 7.84 -33.73
C ALA A 78 -18.60 7.30 -32.42
N PHE A 79 -18.44 8.14 -31.39
CA PHE A 79 -17.96 7.72 -30.07
C PHE A 79 -18.96 6.78 -29.36
N LYS A 80 -20.24 7.18 -29.32
CA LYS A 80 -21.28 6.31 -28.74
C LYS A 80 -21.49 5.04 -29.55
N ALA A 81 -21.35 5.11 -30.87
CA ALA A 81 -21.49 3.95 -31.74
C ALA A 81 -20.33 2.95 -31.58
N ALA A 82 -19.09 3.43 -31.47
CA ALA A 82 -17.90 2.60 -31.34
C ALA A 82 -17.91 1.76 -30.05
N PHE A 83 -18.35 2.35 -28.93
CA PHE A 83 -18.30 1.69 -27.62
C PHE A 83 -19.62 1.08 -27.17
N LYS A 84 -20.51 0.78 -28.13
CA LYS A 84 -21.68 -0.05 -27.85
C LYS A 84 -21.24 -1.46 -27.44
N PRO A 85 -21.89 -2.08 -26.43
CA PRO A 85 -21.60 -3.47 -26.05
C PRO A 85 -21.76 -4.44 -27.23
N GLU A 86 -22.72 -4.20 -28.16
CA GLU A 86 -22.88 -5.03 -29.35
C GLU A 86 -21.69 -4.94 -30.32
N ASN A 87 -20.96 -3.82 -30.29
CA ASN A 87 -19.74 -3.60 -31.06
C ASN A 87 -18.48 -3.92 -30.22
N ARG A 88 -18.58 -4.92 -29.33
CA ARG A 88 -17.55 -5.37 -28.36
C ARG A 88 -17.27 -4.41 -27.21
N GLY A 89 -17.55 -3.12 -27.33
CA GLY A 89 -17.35 -2.12 -26.29
C GLY A 89 -15.89 -1.67 -26.13
N PHE A 90 -15.65 -0.73 -25.21
CA PHE A 90 -14.31 -0.23 -24.87
C PHE A 90 -13.50 -1.27 -24.10
N ILE A 91 -14.13 -1.90 -23.10
CA ILE A 91 -13.61 -3.05 -22.36
C ILE A 91 -14.18 -4.32 -22.99
N GLN A 92 -13.32 -5.19 -23.52
CA GLN A 92 -13.67 -6.41 -24.22
C GLN A 92 -13.31 -7.64 -23.37
N ASN A 93 -14.03 -8.75 -23.54
CA ASN A 93 -13.74 -10.07 -22.93
C ASN A 93 -13.59 -10.09 -21.40
N LEU A 94 -14.25 -9.15 -20.70
CA LEU A 94 -14.16 -9.04 -19.25
C LEU A 94 -15.14 -10.01 -18.56
N THR A 95 -14.60 -10.92 -17.75
CA THR A 95 -15.37 -11.69 -16.79
C THR A 95 -15.40 -10.95 -15.45
N LEU A 96 -16.61 -10.60 -15.00
CA LEU A 96 -16.77 -9.87 -13.73
C LEU A 96 -16.40 -10.78 -12.53
N PRO A 97 -15.57 -10.29 -11.58
CA PRO A 97 -15.18 -11.05 -10.40
C PRO A 97 -16.36 -11.41 -9.50
N SER A 98 -16.19 -12.40 -8.62
CA SER A 98 -17.18 -12.71 -7.59
C SER A 98 -17.29 -11.60 -6.55
N PHE A 99 -18.41 -11.57 -5.80
CA PHE A 99 -18.65 -10.55 -4.79
C PHE A 99 -17.53 -10.52 -3.73
N GLY A 100 -17.08 -9.31 -3.37
CA GLY A 100 -15.96 -9.10 -2.45
C GLY A 100 -14.58 -9.04 -3.12
N ASN A 101 -14.45 -9.53 -4.35
CA ASN A 101 -13.21 -9.49 -5.11
C ASN A 101 -13.09 -8.26 -6.00
N ARG A 102 -11.87 -7.97 -6.43
CA ARG A 102 -11.53 -6.88 -7.35
C ARG A 102 -10.75 -7.45 -8.52
N ALA A 103 -10.99 -6.93 -9.71
CA ALA A 103 -10.21 -7.20 -10.91
C ALA A 103 -9.53 -5.91 -11.37
N TRP A 104 -8.36 -6.02 -11.99
CA TRP A 104 -7.66 -4.91 -12.64
C TRP A 104 -7.75 -5.07 -14.16
N ILE A 105 -7.82 -3.95 -14.87
CA ILE A 105 -7.71 -3.89 -16.33
C ILE A 105 -6.86 -2.69 -16.74
N GLY A 106 -6.18 -2.78 -17.88
CA GLY A 106 -5.45 -1.65 -18.46
C GLY A 106 -4.12 -2.02 -19.12
N GLY A 107 -3.54 -3.17 -18.78
CA GLY A 107 -2.26 -3.60 -19.33
C GLY A 107 -2.37 -4.30 -20.69
N ARG A 108 -3.51 -4.94 -21.01
CA ARG A 108 -3.77 -5.53 -22.33
C ARG A 108 -4.59 -4.62 -23.23
N LEU A 109 -4.07 -4.39 -24.45
CA LEU A 109 -4.82 -3.77 -25.53
C LEU A 109 -5.51 -4.85 -26.38
N VAL A 110 -6.59 -4.46 -27.05
CA VAL A 110 -7.28 -5.32 -28.03
C VAL A 110 -6.29 -5.78 -29.13
N GLU A 111 -6.52 -6.93 -29.74
CA GLU A 111 -5.67 -7.41 -30.83
C GLU A 111 -5.53 -6.35 -31.96
N GLY A 112 -4.31 -6.12 -32.43
CA GLY A 112 -3.99 -5.11 -33.44
C GLY A 112 -3.95 -3.66 -32.92
N ASN A 113 -4.51 -3.34 -31.76
CA ASN A 113 -4.49 -1.97 -31.21
C ASN A 113 -3.07 -1.46 -30.98
N ALA A 114 -2.14 -2.30 -30.50
CA ALA A 114 -0.74 -1.92 -30.29
C ALA A 114 -0.05 -1.38 -31.56
N VAL A 115 -0.40 -1.94 -32.73
CA VAL A 115 0.11 -1.51 -34.04
C VAL A 115 -0.62 -0.25 -34.54
N GLN A 116 -1.90 -0.09 -34.20
CA GLN A 116 -2.72 1.06 -34.58
C GLN A 116 -2.45 2.30 -33.69
N LEU A 117 -1.99 2.10 -32.46
CA LEU A 117 -1.82 3.15 -31.46
C LEU A 117 -0.92 4.31 -31.94
N PRO A 118 0.24 4.07 -32.59
CA PRO A 118 1.01 5.14 -33.22
C PRO A 118 0.23 5.91 -34.29
N ARG A 119 -0.56 5.23 -35.13
CA ARG A 119 -1.37 5.90 -36.17
C ARG A 119 -2.48 6.75 -35.56
N ALA A 120 -3.07 6.33 -34.44
CA ALA A 120 -4.07 7.09 -33.70
C ALA A 120 -3.48 8.31 -32.97
N LEU A 121 -2.30 8.16 -32.36
CA LEU A 121 -1.64 9.24 -31.61
C LEU A 121 -1.10 10.36 -32.50
N ASN A 122 -0.76 10.08 -33.76
CA ASN A 122 -0.25 11.09 -34.70
C ASN A 122 -1.25 12.26 -34.89
N PRO A 123 -2.51 12.03 -35.30
CA PRO A 123 -3.52 13.08 -35.38
C PRO A 123 -3.79 13.80 -34.06
N LEU A 124 -3.77 13.09 -32.92
CA LEU A 124 -3.99 13.73 -31.62
C LEU A 124 -2.90 14.76 -31.30
N ILE A 125 -1.63 14.38 -31.47
CA ILE A 125 -0.50 15.28 -31.22
C ILE A 125 -0.51 16.45 -32.22
N ALA A 126 -0.83 16.21 -33.49
CA ALA A 126 -0.96 17.27 -34.48
C ALA A 126 -2.06 18.29 -34.12
N ALA A 127 -3.23 17.81 -33.68
CA ALA A 127 -4.32 18.67 -33.24
C ALA A 127 -3.96 19.47 -31.97
N ILE A 128 -3.20 18.88 -31.05
CA ILE A 128 -2.68 19.59 -29.86
C ILE A 128 -1.65 20.66 -30.28
N ASP A 129 -0.75 20.34 -31.21
CA ASP A 129 0.24 21.29 -31.73
C ASP A 129 -0.42 22.49 -32.42
N GLU A 130 -1.44 22.23 -33.23
CA GLU A 130 -2.24 23.28 -33.85
C GLU A 130 -2.97 24.13 -32.79
N ALA A 131 -3.55 23.50 -31.78
CA ALA A 131 -4.22 24.22 -30.69
C ALA A 131 -3.25 25.08 -29.86
N ILE A 132 -2.02 24.62 -29.61
CA ILE A 132 -0.96 25.42 -28.97
C ILE A 132 -0.61 26.63 -29.85
N ALA A 133 -0.38 26.42 -31.15
CA ALA A 133 -0.01 27.48 -32.08
C ALA A 133 -1.11 28.54 -32.25
N GLN A 134 -2.38 28.14 -32.18
CA GLN A 134 -3.52 29.07 -32.23
C GLN A 134 -3.75 29.81 -30.90
N ALA A 135 -3.36 29.21 -29.76
CA ALA A 135 -3.59 29.79 -28.44
C ALA A 135 -2.59 30.90 -28.10
N LEU A 136 -1.33 30.77 -28.52
CA LEU A 136 -0.26 31.72 -28.18
C LEU A 136 -0.10 32.80 -29.26
N PRO A 137 0.13 34.07 -28.88
CA PRO A 137 0.58 35.10 -29.82
C PRO A 137 1.90 34.70 -30.50
N GLN A 138 2.13 35.16 -31.74
CA GLN A 138 3.34 34.80 -32.52
C GLN A 138 4.66 35.09 -31.79
N ASP A 139 4.69 36.10 -30.92
CA ASP A 139 5.89 36.53 -30.19
C ASP A 139 6.03 35.93 -28.78
N THR A 140 5.12 35.03 -28.35
CA THR A 140 5.13 34.46 -26.99
C THR A 140 5.56 32.98 -27.01
N PRO A 141 6.86 32.66 -26.81
CA PRO A 141 7.32 31.28 -26.73
C PRO A 141 6.79 30.60 -25.46
N LEU A 142 6.64 29.27 -25.49
CA LEU A 142 6.26 28.50 -24.29
C LEU A 142 7.32 28.56 -23.19
N SER A 143 8.60 28.79 -23.53
CA SER A 143 9.68 29.01 -22.57
C SER A 143 9.42 30.23 -21.65
N SER A 144 8.59 31.18 -22.06
CA SER A 144 8.22 32.36 -21.24
C SER A 144 7.45 32.01 -19.96
N PHE A 145 6.88 30.80 -19.88
CA PHE A 145 6.22 30.28 -18.67
C PHE A 145 7.22 29.81 -17.60
N LEU A 146 8.52 29.72 -17.94
CA LEU A 146 9.59 29.41 -17.00
C LEU A 146 9.98 30.67 -16.22
N LEU A 147 9.64 30.70 -14.93
CA LEU A 147 9.94 31.82 -14.07
C LEU A 147 11.40 31.79 -13.59
N ASP A 148 12.04 32.96 -13.65
CA ASP A 148 13.36 33.21 -13.08
C ASP A 148 13.36 33.38 -11.56
N ARG A 149 14.54 33.25 -10.98
CA ARG A 149 14.83 33.46 -9.56
C ARG A 149 13.87 32.67 -8.65
N PRO A 150 13.88 31.33 -8.69
CA PRO A 150 12.91 30.51 -7.97
C PRO A 150 12.83 30.80 -6.46
N GLU A 151 13.93 31.20 -5.82
CA GLU A 151 13.91 31.60 -4.41
C GLU A 151 12.95 32.78 -4.14
N GLN A 152 12.96 33.80 -5.00
CA GLN A 152 12.08 34.96 -4.89
C GLN A 152 10.62 34.56 -5.14
N GLN A 153 10.37 33.72 -6.14
CA GLN A 153 9.04 33.20 -6.46
C GLN A 153 8.46 32.38 -5.31
N LEU A 154 9.26 31.47 -4.73
CA LEU A 154 8.87 30.67 -3.58
C LEU A 154 8.64 31.52 -2.32
N ALA A 155 9.44 32.56 -2.10
CA ALA A 155 9.22 33.50 -0.99
C ALA A 155 7.89 34.28 -1.13
N GLN A 156 7.54 34.69 -2.34
CA GLN A 156 6.24 35.33 -2.62
C GLN A 156 5.07 34.37 -2.41
N LEU A 157 5.22 33.12 -2.86
CA LEU A 157 4.23 32.06 -2.67
C LEU A 157 4.05 31.73 -1.18
N ALA A 158 5.15 31.62 -0.43
CA ALA A 158 5.13 31.39 1.01
C ALA A 158 4.38 32.49 1.76
N LYS A 159 4.70 33.75 1.46
CA LYS A 159 4.02 34.92 2.06
C LYS A 159 2.51 34.87 1.80
N SER A 160 2.12 34.49 0.58
CA SER A 160 0.73 34.35 0.17
C SER A 160 0.03 33.14 0.84
N ALA A 161 0.78 32.09 1.14
CA ALA A 161 0.34 30.95 1.96
C ALA A 161 0.34 31.25 3.47
N LYS A 162 0.68 32.48 3.89
CA LYS A 162 0.85 32.93 5.29
C LYS A 162 1.95 32.16 6.05
N THR A 163 3.01 31.81 5.35
CA THR A 163 4.24 31.26 5.92
C THR A 163 5.46 32.04 5.44
N VAL A 164 6.64 31.68 5.92
CA VAL A 164 7.91 32.27 5.52
C VAL A 164 8.77 31.20 4.88
N PHE A 165 9.36 31.53 3.73
CA PHE A 165 10.37 30.68 3.09
C PHE A 165 11.69 31.43 3.04
N LYS A 166 12.72 30.78 3.58
CA LYS A 166 14.13 31.19 3.46
C LYS A 166 14.89 29.94 3.06
N ASN A 167 15.60 29.96 1.93
CA ASN A 167 16.40 28.82 1.49
C ASN A 167 17.74 28.77 2.26
N GLN A 168 17.63 28.55 3.57
CA GLN A 168 18.77 28.47 4.48
C GLN A 168 19.14 27.02 4.79
N THR A 169 20.35 26.82 5.29
CA THR A 169 20.77 25.52 5.79
C THR A 169 19.95 25.16 7.02
N GLN A 170 19.30 24.00 6.95
CA GLN A 170 18.53 23.40 8.02
C GLN A 170 19.33 22.26 8.66
N THR A 171 18.92 21.85 9.86
CA THR A 171 19.62 20.80 10.60
C THR A 171 18.64 19.71 11.04
N ALA A 172 19.11 18.47 11.12
CA ALA A 172 18.39 17.37 11.76
C ALA A 172 19.36 16.64 12.68
N ASN A 173 19.02 16.51 13.97
CA ASN A 173 19.81 15.73 14.91
C ASN A 173 19.34 14.27 14.89
N LEU A 174 20.23 13.38 14.48
CA LEU A 174 19.98 11.95 14.38
C LEU A 174 20.63 11.24 15.56
N VAL A 175 19.83 10.46 16.28
CA VAL A 175 20.27 9.71 17.45
C VAL A 175 20.58 8.27 17.04
N PRO A 176 21.83 7.80 17.13
CA PRO A 176 22.15 6.41 16.82
C PRO A 176 21.56 5.46 17.87
N LEU A 177 21.09 4.31 17.42
CA LEU A 177 20.45 3.27 18.22
C LEU A 177 21.12 1.91 17.97
N ALA A 178 20.91 0.99 18.91
CA ALA A 178 21.15 -0.44 18.72
C ALA A 178 20.09 -1.29 19.43
N PHE A 179 19.91 -2.52 18.94
CA PHE A 179 19.12 -3.53 19.61
C PHE A 179 19.94 -4.21 20.72
N GLN A 180 19.40 -4.21 21.92
CA GLN A 180 19.97 -4.88 23.07
C GLN A 180 18.96 -5.89 23.63
N THR A 181 19.40 -7.14 23.82
CA THR A 181 18.58 -8.14 24.48
C THR A 181 18.37 -7.74 25.94
N ALA A 182 17.15 -7.89 26.43
CA ALA A 182 16.73 -7.54 27.79
C ALA A 182 17.54 -8.22 28.92
N THR A 183 18.31 -9.28 28.63
CA THR A 183 19.15 -10.01 29.59
C THR A 183 20.39 -9.23 30.04
N GLN A 184 20.83 -8.20 29.31
CA GLN A 184 21.94 -7.32 29.73
C GLN A 184 21.43 -6.25 30.73
N ARG A 185 21.65 -6.48 32.03
CA ARG A 185 21.03 -5.72 33.13
C ARG A 185 21.59 -4.31 33.40
N LYS A 186 22.79 -3.96 32.95
CA LYS A 186 23.38 -2.63 33.14
C LYS A 186 23.60 -1.93 31.79
N LEU A 187 22.81 -0.89 31.57
CA LEU A 187 23.10 0.11 30.54
C LEU A 187 24.39 0.85 30.92
N PRO A 188 25.24 1.20 29.94
CA PRO A 188 26.26 2.24 30.12
C PRO A 188 25.62 3.52 30.70
N SER A 189 26.37 4.31 31.48
CA SER A 189 25.85 5.51 32.16
C SER A 189 25.18 6.52 31.22
N ASP A 190 25.59 6.54 29.95
CA ASP A 190 25.18 7.54 28.96
C ASP A 190 24.11 7.00 27.98
N SER A 191 23.71 5.74 28.14
CA SER A 191 22.73 5.07 27.27
C SER A 191 21.32 5.11 27.88
N ARG A 192 20.31 5.47 27.07
CA ARG A 192 18.89 5.46 27.45
C ARG A 192 18.06 4.51 26.58
N ARG A 193 16.97 3.99 27.14
CA ARG A 193 16.00 3.14 26.43
C ARG A 193 14.95 4.00 25.73
N VAL A 194 14.96 4.00 24.40
CA VAL A 194 14.05 4.83 23.59
C VAL A 194 12.74 4.10 23.30
N ALA A 195 12.82 2.83 22.92
CA ALA A 195 11.68 2.02 22.50
C ALA A 195 11.90 0.53 22.78
N LYS A 196 10.83 -0.25 22.63
CA LYS A 196 10.81 -1.71 22.80
C LYS A 196 10.14 -2.40 21.63
N VAL A 197 10.66 -3.57 21.29
CA VAL A 197 10.07 -4.50 20.33
C VAL A 197 9.83 -5.82 21.05
N ILE A 198 8.58 -6.29 21.01
CA ILE A 198 8.19 -7.63 21.46
C ILE A 198 7.92 -8.47 20.22
N SER A 199 8.49 -9.67 20.19
CA SER A 199 8.39 -10.60 19.07
C SER A 199 8.23 -12.04 19.55
N ALA A 200 7.66 -12.92 18.74
CA ALA A 200 7.66 -14.36 18.96
C ALA A 200 8.38 -15.07 17.82
N GLN A 201 9.33 -15.95 18.13
CA GLN A 201 9.86 -16.91 17.18
C GLN A 201 8.92 -18.12 17.10
N GLU A 202 8.27 -18.34 15.97
CA GLU A 202 7.40 -19.48 15.65
C GLU A 202 8.21 -20.55 14.88
N ARG A 203 8.41 -21.74 15.42
CA ARG A 203 8.99 -22.90 14.73
C ARG A 203 7.87 -23.86 14.37
N VAL A 204 7.58 -23.98 13.08
CA VAL A 204 6.46 -24.77 12.52
C VAL A 204 7.02 -26.03 11.88
N GLU A 205 6.47 -27.19 12.25
CA GLU A 205 6.75 -28.44 11.53
C GLU A 205 6.30 -28.34 10.07
N SER A 206 7.11 -28.80 9.11
CA SER A 206 6.73 -28.79 7.69
C SER A 206 6.26 -30.18 7.20
N ASP A 207 6.12 -30.33 5.88
CA ASP A 207 5.65 -31.55 5.19
C ASP A 207 4.18 -31.91 5.45
N TYR A 208 3.31 -30.89 5.47
CA TYR A 208 1.87 -31.03 5.72
C TYR A 208 1.18 -32.06 4.82
N PHE A 209 1.58 -32.12 3.54
CA PHE A 209 0.96 -33.03 2.58
C PHE A 209 1.27 -34.50 2.91
N GLU A 210 2.52 -34.84 3.23
CA GLU A 210 2.87 -36.24 3.56
C GLU A 210 2.16 -36.72 4.83
N ARG A 211 2.03 -35.83 5.82
CA ARG A 211 1.25 -36.10 7.03
C ARG A 211 -0.22 -36.31 6.71
N MET A 212 -0.81 -35.44 5.90
CA MET A 212 -2.19 -35.56 5.46
C MET A 212 -2.42 -36.87 4.70
N SER A 213 -1.58 -37.21 3.73
CA SER A 213 -1.66 -38.45 2.95
C SER A 213 -1.58 -39.69 3.85
N SER A 214 -0.62 -39.72 4.78
CA SER A 214 -0.47 -40.83 5.74
C SER A 214 -1.70 -40.98 6.62
N SER A 215 -2.22 -39.88 7.17
CA SER A 215 -3.42 -39.88 8.02
C SER A 215 -4.70 -40.24 7.26
N ILE A 216 -4.80 -39.87 5.99
CA ILE A 216 -5.91 -40.28 5.12
C ILE A 216 -5.84 -41.80 4.87
N ALA A 217 -4.66 -42.34 4.55
CA ALA A 217 -4.48 -43.78 4.37
C ALA A 217 -4.90 -44.56 5.62
N ASP A 218 -4.51 -44.12 6.81
CA ASP A 218 -4.93 -44.74 8.07
C ASP A 218 -6.45 -44.63 8.30
N CYS A 219 -7.07 -43.51 7.92
CA CYS A 219 -8.53 -43.35 8.02
C CYS A 219 -9.28 -44.26 7.04
N LEU A 220 -8.77 -44.46 5.82
CA LEU A 220 -9.35 -45.37 4.84
C LEU A 220 -9.22 -46.84 5.29
N LYS A 221 -8.08 -47.23 5.87
CA LYS A 221 -7.91 -48.55 6.52
C LYS A 221 -8.91 -48.78 7.65
N GLN A 222 -9.19 -47.75 8.46
CA GLN A 222 -10.20 -47.81 9.52
C GLN A 222 -11.64 -47.92 8.99
N ARG A 223 -11.86 -47.67 7.70
CA ARG A 223 -13.16 -47.77 7.01
C ARG A 223 -13.28 -49.00 6.12
N ASP A 224 -12.38 -49.96 6.29
CA ASP A 224 -12.35 -51.23 5.56
C ASP A 224 -12.16 -51.08 4.03
N ALA A 225 -11.52 -50.00 3.57
CA ALA A 225 -11.08 -49.85 2.18
C ALA A 225 -9.92 -50.81 1.87
N ASP A 226 -9.88 -51.38 0.66
CA ASP A 226 -8.80 -52.29 0.24
C ASP A 226 -7.53 -51.53 -0.21
N GLU A 227 -6.42 -52.27 -0.42
CA GLU A 227 -5.14 -51.66 -0.77
C GLU A 227 -5.20 -50.91 -2.11
N ASP A 228 -5.95 -51.42 -3.09
CA ASP A 228 -6.09 -50.80 -4.42
C ASP A 228 -6.90 -49.48 -4.34
N GLU A 229 -7.95 -49.44 -3.52
CA GLU A 229 -8.75 -48.24 -3.25
C GLU A 229 -7.94 -47.17 -2.52
N ILE A 230 -7.13 -47.56 -1.54
CA ILE A 230 -6.23 -46.65 -0.81
C ILE A 230 -5.20 -46.07 -1.78
N ASP A 231 -4.56 -46.91 -2.60
CA ASP A 231 -3.55 -46.47 -3.57
C ASP A 231 -4.15 -45.53 -4.63
N SER A 232 -5.37 -45.79 -5.11
CA SER A 232 -6.07 -44.91 -6.04
C SER A 232 -6.41 -43.54 -5.43
N ALA A 233 -6.85 -43.51 -4.17
CA ALA A 233 -7.13 -42.27 -3.44
C ALA A 233 -5.85 -41.44 -3.22
N LEU A 234 -4.75 -42.09 -2.83
CA LEU A 234 -3.46 -41.43 -2.67
C LEU A 234 -2.90 -40.92 -4.00
N ALA A 235 -2.98 -41.71 -5.07
CA ALA A 235 -2.57 -41.29 -6.42
C ALA A 235 -3.36 -40.05 -6.87
N SER A 236 -4.66 -40.00 -6.59
CA SER A 236 -5.52 -38.85 -6.86
C SER A 236 -5.08 -37.59 -6.10
N LEU A 237 -4.76 -37.71 -4.81
CA LEU A 237 -4.22 -36.61 -3.98
C LEU A 237 -2.87 -36.11 -4.50
N HIS A 238 -1.96 -37.01 -4.87
CA HIS A 238 -0.66 -36.66 -5.44
C HIS A 238 -0.79 -35.92 -6.78
N GLN A 239 -1.71 -36.36 -7.65
CA GLN A 239 -1.95 -35.70 -8.93
C GLN A 239 -2.64 -34.34 -8.74
N GLU A 240 -3.53 -34.20 -7.76
CA GLU A 240 -4.13 -32.91 -7.40
C GLU A 240 -3.06 -31.94 -6.85
N LYS A 241 -2.10 -32.40 -6.04
CA LYS A 241 -0.96 -31.59 -5.58
C LYS A 241 -0.09 -31.07 -6.73
N GLN A 242 0.09 -31.84 -7.80
CA GLN A 242 0.88 -31.41 -8.97
C GLN A 242 0.22 -30.27 -9.77
N ARG A 243 -1.09 -30.06 -9.62
CA ARG A 243 -1.81 -28.96 -10.28
C ARG A 243 -1.69 -27.70 -9.42
N GLU A 244 -0.99 -26.69 -9.93
CA GLU A 244 -0.71 -25.45 -9.18
C GLU A 244 -1.97 -24.76 -8.64
N GLU A 245 -3.08 -24.82 -9.38
CA GLU A 245 -4.37 -24.23 -9.00
C GLU A 245 -5.32 -25.16 -8.23
N SER A 246 -4.86 -26.31 -7.74
CA SER A 246 -5.75 -27.24 -7.05
C SER A 246 -6.27 -26.69 -5.72
N GLN A 247 -7.45 -27.19 -5.31
CA GLN A 247 -8.00 -26.92 -3.99
C GLN A 247 -7.02 -27.34 -2.90
N LEU A 248 -6.34 -28.48 -3.09
CA LEU A 248 -5.32 -28.97 -2.19
C LEU A 248 -4.14 -28.00 -2.03
N ASN A 249 -3.57 -27.47 -3.11
CA ASN A 249 -2.50 -26.48 -3.02
C ASN A 249 -2.96 -25.18 -2.34
N ARG A 250 -4.21 -24.74 -2.59
CA ARG A 250 -4.80 -23.61 -1.86
C ARG A 250 -4.92 -23.90 -0.36
N PHE A 251 -5.33 -25.12 0.02
CA PHE A 251 -5.45 -25.54 1.41
C PHE A 251 -4.08 -25.62 2.11
N LEU A 252 -3.05 -26.17 1.46
CA LEU A 252 -1.69 -26.19 1.99
C LEU A 252 -1.14 -24.77 2.20
N LYS A 253 -1.34 -23.87 1.22
CA LYS A 253 -1.01 -22.43 1.35
C LYS A 253 -1.82 -21.76 2.47
N PHE A 254 -3.06 -22.18 2.70
CA PHE A 254 -3.91 -21.70 3.79
C PHE A 254 -3.37 -22.12 5.16
N LEU A 255 -2.94 -23.37 5.34
CA LEU A 255 -2.29 -23.84 6.57
C LEU A 255 -1.00 -23.04 6.86
N GLU A 256 -0.20 -22.78 5.83
CA GLU A 256 1.06 -22.03 5.95
C GLU A 256 0.89 -20.56 6.32
N ASN A 257 -0.24 -19.94 5.99
CA ASN A 257 -0.39 -18.48 6.10
C ASN A 257 -1.54 -18.08 7.02
N GLU A 258 -2.74 -18.58 6.76
CA GLU A 258 -3.97 -18.09 7.39
C GLU A 258 -4.30 -18.84 8.70
N ALA A 259 -4.06 -20.15 8.76
CA ALA A 259 -4.33 -20.95 9.97
C ALA A 259 -3.49 -20.46 11.17
N LEU A 260 -2.23 -20.08 10.92
CA LEU A 260 -1.34 -19.52 11.94
C LEU A 260 -1.82 -18.20 12.54
N SER A 261 -2.74 -17.49 11.88
CA SER A 261 -3.33 -16.29 12.47
C SER A 261 -4.10 -16.61 13.77
N ARG A 262 -4.61 -17.83 13.93
CA ARG A 262 -5.23 -18.30 15.18
C ARG A 262 -4.20 -18.67 16.25
N VAL A 263 -3.07 -19.25 15.86
CA VAL A 263 -1.94 -19.47 16.78
C VAL A 263 -1.46 -18.12 17.36
N ARG A 264 -1.28 -17.13 16.48
CA ARG A 264 -0.91 -15.75 16.88
C ARG A 264 -1.93 -15.08 17.78
N LEU A 265 -3.22 -15.35 17.56
CA LEU A 265 -4.29 -14.87 18.44
C LEU A 265 -4.18 -15.51 19.83
N SER A 266 -3.88 -16.81 19.92
CA SER A 266 -3.64 -17.49 21.20
C SER A 266 -2.49 -16.86 21.98
N ILE A 267 -1.35 -16.61 21.32
CA ILE A 267 -0.20 -15.92 21.93
C ILE A 267 -0.58 -14.51 22.37
N THR A 268 -1.41 -13.80 21.59
CA THR A 268 -1.92 -12.46 21.96
C THR A 268 -2.72 -12.51 23.25
N PHE A 269 -3.53 -13.55 23.45
CA PHE A 269 -4.27 -13.77 24.69
C PHE A 269 -3.34 -14.04 25.86
N GLN A 270 -2.35 -14.91 25.70
CA GLN A 270 -1.35 -15.20 26.75
C GLN A 270 -0.58 -13.94 27.17
N ILE A 271 -0.14 -13.12 26.21
CA ILE A 271 0.53 -11.84 26.49
C ILE A 271 -0.37 -10.93 27.32
N MET A 272 -1.64 -10.78 26.96
CA MET A 272 -2.57 -9.92 27.70
C MET A 272 -2.91 -10.48 29.07
N ASP A 273 -3.02 -11.80 29.21
CA ASP A 273 -3.25 -12.47 30.49
C ASP A 273 -2.08 -12.23 31.45
N ALA A 274 -0.84 -12.42 31.00
CA ALA A 274 0.35 -12.12 31.80
C ALA A 274 0.45 -10.62 32.17
N ILE A 275 0.04 -9.72 31.27
CA ILE A 275 -0.09 -8.28 31.59
C ILE A 275 -1.11 -8.06 32.72
N ALA A 276 -2.25 -8.73 32.68
CA ALA A 276 -3.27 -8.65 33.73
C ALA A 276 -2.78 -9.24 35.06
N SER A 277 -2.12 -10.41 35.03
CA SER A 277 -1.46 -11.00 36.21
C SER A 277 -0.51 -10.01 36.86
N ASN A 278 0.37 -9.38 36.09
CA ASN A 278 1.30 -8.38 36.63
C ASN A 278 0.59 -7.11 37.11
N ALA A 279 -0.51 -6.71 36.47
CA ALA A 279 -1.31 -5.56 36.90
C ALA A 279 -2.03 -5.77 38.24
N THR A 280 -2.50 -6.99 38.53
CA THR A 280 -3.19 -7.31 39.80
C THR A 280 -2.31 -7.08 41.04
N THR A 281 -0.98 -7.19 40.88
CA THR A 281 -0.01 -6.91 41.96
C THR A 281 0.05 -5.43 42.35
N ILE A 282 -0.56 -4.53 41.56
CA ILE A 282 -0.56 -3.09 41.80
C ILE A 282 -1.97 -2.61 42.16
N HIS A 283 -2.19 -2.31 43.44
CA HIS A 283 -3.49 -1.92 43.97
C HIS A 283 -3.87 -0.45 43.66
N GLN A 284 -4.02 -0.10 42.37
CA GLN A 284 -4.62 1.18 41.95
C GLN A 284 -5.78 0.97 40.97
N PRO A 285 -6.80 1.86 40.96
CA PRO A 285 -8.02 1.67 40.16
C PRO A 285 -7.78 1.47 38.65
N ARG A 286 -6.74 2.10 38.08
CA ARG A 286 -6.41 1.96 36.65
C ARG A 286 -5.87 0.58 36.26
N TYR A 287 -5.17 -0.11 37.17
CA TYR A 287 -4.66 -1.46 36.93
C TYR A 287 -5.76 -2.51 37.14
N GLN A 288 -6.69 -2.27 38.07
CA GLN A 288 -7.92 -3.06 38.21
C GLN A 288 -8.77 -2.98 36.93
N LEU A 289 -8.98 -1.78 36.39
CA LEU A 289 -9.66 -1.59 35.10
C LEU A 289 -9.00 -2.35 33.95
N LEU A 290 -7.66 -2.33 33.86
CA LEU A 290 -6.92 -3.09 32.86
C LEU A 290 -7.12 -4.60 33.03
N THR A 291 -7.05 -5.09 34.26
CA THR A 291 -7.25 -6.50 34.58
C THR A 291 -8.65 -6.96 34.17
N GLU A 292 -9.68 -6.22 34.59
CA GLU A 292 -11.07 -6.52 34.28
C GLU A 292 -11.32 -6.50 32.76
N TYR A 293 -10.80 -5.48 32.06
CA TYR A 293 -10.88 -5.38 30.60
C TYR A 293 -10.31 -6.62 29.90
N VAL A 294 -9.12 -7.08 30.29
CA VAL A 294 -8.49 -8.28 29.72
C VAL A 294 -9.32 -9.53 30.03
N GLN A 295 -9.70 -9.72 31.30
CA GLN A 295 -10.44 -10.91 31.73
C GLN A 295 -11.78 -11.03 31.01
N ARG A 296 -12.50 -9.92 30.80
CA ARG A 296 -13.75 -9.92 30.00
C ARG A 296 -13.52 -10.39 28.56
N VAL A 297 -12.44 -9.95 27.90
CA VAL A 297 -12.10 -10.40 26.54
C VAL A 297 -11.81 -11.91 26.52
N LEU A 298 -10.95 -12.39 27.43
CA LEU A 298 -10.53 -13.81 27.46
C LEU A 298 -11.70 -14.74 27.78
N ARG A 299 -12.53 -14.39 28.77
CA ARG A 299 -13.70 -15.18 29.16
C ARG A 299 -14.74 -15.23 28.05
N LEU A 300 -14.99 -14.11 27.38
CA LEU A 300 -15.95 -14.04 26.28
C LEU A 300 -15.54 -14.89 25.08
N PHE A 301 -14.24 -14.93 24.76
CA PHE A 301 -13.71 -15.83 23.74
C PHE A 301 -13.95 -17.30 24.09
N LYS A 302 -13.66 -17.73 25.32
CA LYS A 302 -13.91 -19.10 25.78
C LYS A 302 -15.39 -19.47 25.72
N LEU A 303 -16.27 -18.60 26.24
CA LEU A 303 -17.72 -18.83 26.21
C LEU A 303 -18.26 -18.99 24.78
N ALA A 304 -17.72 -18.26 23.80
CA ALA A 304 -18.14 -18.38 22.40
C ALA A 304 -17.62 -19.63 21.68
N GLN A 305 -16.72 -20.41 22.30
CA GLN A 305 -16.35 -21.73 21.80
C GLN A 305 -17.35 -22.81 22.24
N GLU A 306 -17.99 -22.60 23.40
CA GLU A 306 -18.89 -23.58 24.03
C GLU A 306 -20.37 -23.30 23.71
N GLN A 307 -20.72 -22.03 23.47
CA GLN A 307 -22.10 -21.54 23.31
C GLN A 307 -22.25 -20.84 21.95
N SER A 308 -23.38 -21.06 21.27
CA SER A 308 -23.75 -20.32 20.06
C SER A 308 -24.59 -19.09 20.44
N TYR A 309 -24.28 -17.95 19.83
CA TYR A 309 -25.01 -16.70 20.06
C TYR A 309 -25.56 -16.19 18.73
N SER A 310 -26.80 -16.56 18.44
CA SER A 310 -27.49 -16.08 17.24
C SER A 310 -27.95 -14.62 17.43
N VAL A 311 -27.57 -13.76 16.50
CA VAL A 311 -28.01 -12.37 16.41
C VAL A 311 -28.91 -12.24 15.20
N ASP A 312 -30.20 -11.98 15.44
CA ASP A 312 -31.21 -11.76 14.42
C ASP A 312 -31.80 -10.34 14.53
N LEU A 313 -31.35 -9.44 13.66
CA LEU A 313 -31.87 -8.08 13.53
C LEU A 313 -32.59 -7.85 12.20
N THR A 314 -33.15 -8.92 11.63
CA THR A 314 -33.83 -8.88 10.33
C THR A 314 -35.00 -7.91 10.28
N ALA A 315 -35.69 -7.71 11.40
CA ALA A 315 -36.76 -6.71 11.54
C ALA A 315 -36.28 -5.26 11.36
N THR A 316 -35.02 -4.96 11.71
CA THR A 316 -34.46 -3.59 11.67
C THR A 316 -33.66 -3.31 10.39
N PHE A 317 -32.93 -4.32 9.89
CA PHE A 317 -31.98 -4.16 8.78
C PHE A 317 -32.25 -5.08 7.57
N GLY A 318 -33.31 -5.89 7.61
CA GLY A 318 -33.67 -6.86 6.56
C GLY A 318 -32.96 -8.21 6.70
N SER A 319 -33.34 -9.18 5.85
CA SER A 319 -32.92 -10.59 5.90
C SER A 319 -31.41 -10.86 5.79
N ALA A 320 -30.59 -9.85 5.55
CA ALA A 320 -29.14 -9.97 5.41
C ALA A 320 -28.38 -9.88 6.75
N VAL A 321 -29.07 -9.76 7.88
CA VAL A 321 -28.51 -9.49 9.22
C VAL A 321 -28.93 -10.56 10.23
N GLU A 322 -28.67 -11.80 9.86
CA GLU A 322 -28.68 -12.97 10.74
C GLU A 322 -27.27 -13.60 10.73
N PHE A 323 -26.73 -13.89 11.92
CA PHE A 323 -25.41 -14.52 12.04
C PHE A 323 -25.17 -15.14 13.43
N ASP A 324 -24.31 -16.15 13.47
CA ASP A 324 -23.68 -16.59 14.72
C ASP A 324 -22.49 -15.68 15.04
N TRP A 325 -22.50 -15.12 16.24
CA TRP A 325 -21.43 -14.27 16.72
C TRP A 325 -20.09 -15.01 16.88
N ALA A 326 -20.12 -16.32 17.12
CA ALA A 326 -18.93 -17.16 17.24
C ALA A 326 -18.07 -17.14 15.96
N ASP A 327 -18.69 -16.98 14.78
CA ASP A 327 -17.99 -16.90 13.49
C ASP A 327 -17.06 -15.69 13.40
N TYR A 328 -17.37 -14.62 14.14
CA TYR A 328 -16.53 -13.42 14.21
C TYR A 328 -15.45 -13.55 15.27
N LEU A 329 -15.77 -14.08 16.46
CA LEU A 329 -14.82 -14.20 17.57
C LEU A 329 -13.67 -15.18 17.26
N LYS A 330 -13.88 -16.17 16.39
CA LYS A 330 -12.82 -17.06 15.91
C LYS A 330 -11.84 -16.41 14.92
N GLN A 331 -12.13 -15.20 14.43
CA GLN A 331 -11.28 -14.49 13.48
C GLN A 331 -10.29 -13.56 14.19
N SER A 332 -8.99 -13.79 13.99
CA SER A 332 -7.91 -12.92 14.50
C SER A 332 -8.12 -11.44 14.14
N THR A 333 -8.61 -11.16 12.92
CA THR A 333 -8.86 -9.78 12.46
C THR A 333 -10.01 -9.09 13.19
N PHE A 334 -10.90 -9.81 13.87
CA PHE A 334 -12.04 -9.22 14.57
C PHE A 334 -11.60 -8.33 15.73
N TYR A 335 -10.59 -8.77 16.48
CA TYR A 335 -10.01 -8.05 17.61
C TYR A 335 -9.36 -6.72 17.23
N SER A 336 -9.21 -6.42 15.93
CA SER A 336 -8.86 -5.08 15.43
C SER A 336 -9.87 -3.98 15.82
N CYS A 337 -11.01 -4.32 16.42
CA CYS A 337 -11.94 -3.37 17.04
C CYS A 337 -11.45 -2.79 18.38
N LEU A 338 -10.61 -3.51 19.13
CA LEU A 338 -10.14 -3.10 20.44
C LEU A 338 -9.12 -1.96 20.36
N SER A 339 -9.35 -0.86 21.06
CA SER A 339 -8.45 0.30 20.99
C SER A 339 -7.19 0.15 21.83
N VAL A 340 -7.19 -0.76 22.81
CA VAL A 340 -6.04 -1.13 23.63
C VAL A 340 -5.82 -2.64 23.53
N TRP A 341 -4.94 -3.08 22.64
CA TRP A 341 -4.74 -4.52 22.37
C TRP A 341 -3.47 -4.77 21.53
N PRO A 342 -2.78 -5.92 21.67
CA PRO A 342 -1.68 -6.28 20.78
C PRO A 342 -2.23 -6.75 19.42
N GLU A 343 -1.49 -6.48 18.35
CA GLU A 343 -1.80 -6.94 16.99
C GLU A 343 -0.54 -7.61 16.44
N SER A 344 -0.64 -8.88 16.06
CA SER A 344 0.41 -9.55 15.30
C SER A 344 0.44 -8.93 13.90
N ARG A 345 1.47 -8.13 13.65
CA ARG A 345 1.48 -7.19 12.51
C ARG A 345 2.44 -7.61 11.41
N THR A 346 3.66 -7.97 11.80
CA THR A 346 4.74 -8.13 10.84
C THR A 346 5.53 -9.36 11.20
N GLN A 347 5.52 -10.35 10.31
CA GLN A 347 6.53 -11.41 10.28
C GLN A 347 7.86 -10.73 9.95
N ILE A 348 8.89 -10.87 10.76
CA ILE A 348 10.18 -10.19 10.64
C ILE A 348 11.21 -11.08 9.94
N PHE A 349 11.20 -12.39 10.24
CA PHE A 349 12.11 -13.38 9.67
C PHE A 349 11.35 -14.63 9.25
N GLU A 350 11.83 -15.34 8.22
CA GLU A 350 11.39 -16.71 7.88
C GLU A 350 12.53 -17.52 7.24
N GLU A 351 12.84 -18.66 7.81
CA GLU A 351 13.86 -19.56 7.27
C GLU A 351 13.34 -21.00 7.24
N LYS A 352 13.76 -21.76 6.21
CA LYS A 352 13.63 -23.22 6.20
C LYS A 352 14.88 -23.83 6.82
N VAL A 353 14.73 -24.43 7.99
CA VAL A 353 15.82 -25.09 8.71
C VAL A 353 15.74 -26.60 8.45
N ARG A 354 16.83 -27.20 7.98
CA ARG A 354 16.93 -28.67 7.84
C ARG A 354 17.12 -29.30 9.21
N ILE A 355 16.34 -30.33 9.51
CA ILE A 355 16.46 -31.16 10.71
C ILE A 355 16.67 -32.63 10.30
N GLU A 356 17.11 -33.49 11.23
CA GLU A 356 17.38 -34.91 10.95
C GLU A 356 16.16 -35.67 10.40
N LYS A 357 14.93 -35.20 10.68
CA LYS A 357 13.66 -35.76 10.20
C LYS A 357 12.83 -34.77 9.37
N GLY A 358 13.44 -34.13 8.36
CA GLY A 358 12.73 -33.28 7.39
C GLY A 358 13.11 -31.80 7.49
N ASN A 359 12.18 -30.91 7.18
CA ASN A 359 12.39 -29.46 7.28
C ASN A 359 11.46 -28.84 8.33
N ASN A 360 11.91 -27.76 8.97
CA ASN A 360 11.06 -26.87 9.77
C ASN A 360 11.05 -25.48 9.15
N VAL A 361 9.98 -24.73 9.38
CA VAL A 361 9.90 -23.31 9.03
C VAL A 361 9.98 -22.51 10.33
N VAL A 362 11.05 -21.74 10.51
CA VAL A 362 11.21 -20.82 11.63
C VAL A 362 10.82 -19.43 11.18
N ARG A 363 9.99 -18.74 11.97
CA ARG A 363 9.50 -17.38 11.69
C ARG A 363 9.67 -16.53 12.92
N GLU A 364 9.83 -15.23 12.75
CA GLU A 364 9.74 -14.28 13.88
C GLU A 364 8.59 -13.32 13.61
N VAL A 365 7.73 -13.03 14.59
CA VAL A 365 6.52 -12.21 14.44
C VAL A 365 6.51 -11.11 15.49
N SER A 366 6.39 -9.86 15.05
CA SER A 366 6.26 -8.69 15.95
C SER A 366 4.83 -8.51 16.49
N TYR A 367 4.74 -8.12 17.76
CA TYR A 367 3.49 -7.77 18.43
C TYR A 367 3.42 -6.28 18.67
N ARG A 368 2.47 -5.62 17.97
CA ARG A 368 2.24 -4.17 18.07
C ARG A 368 1.14 -3.86 19.07
N PHE A 369 1.41 -3.06 20.08
CA PHE A 369 0.38 -2.60 21.01
C PHE A 369 -0.35 -1.36 20.48
N ARG A 370 -1.68 -1.46 20.36
CA ARG A 370 -2.58 -0.31 20.22
C ARG A 370 -2.89 0.23 21.61
N ILE A 371 -3.02 1.56 21.73
CA ILE A 371 -3.15 2.22 23.04
C ILE A 371 -4.16 3.39 23.07
N ASN A 372 -5.24 3.36 22.30
CA ASN A 372 -6.28 4.41 22.33
C ASN A 372 -5.83 5.87 22.04
N GLY A 373 -4.81 6.08 21.20
CA GLY A 373 -4.33 7.44 20.89
C GLY A 373 -5.21 8.25 19.93
N LYS A 374 -5.09 9.59 19.95
CA LYS A 374 -5.94 10.51 19.17
C LYS A 374 -5.76 10.45 17.65
N ASN A 375 -6.83 10.29 16.88
CA ASN A 375 -6.85 10.34 15.41
C ASN A 375 -6.35 11.71 14.91
N PRO A 376 -5.36 11.79 14.00
CA PRO A 376 -4.85 13.07 13.51
C PRO A 376 -5.88 13.88 12.69
N GLU A 377 -6.85 13.20 12.08
CA GLU A 377 -7.89 13.86 11.26
C GLU A 377 -9.06 14.36 12.13
N SER A 378 -9.59 13.53 13.03
CA SER A 378 -10.73 13.91 13.89
C SER A 378 -10.34 14.52 15.24
N ARG A 379 -9.07 14.39 15.65
CA ARG A 379 -8.51 14.76 16.98
C ARG A 379 -9.13 14.04 18.19
N GLN A 380 -10.05 13.09 17.97
CA GLN A 380 -10.67 12.26 19.00
C GLN A 380 -9.85 11.01 19.29
N SER A 381 -10.07 10.35 20.43
CA SER A 381 -9.42 9.05 20.71
C SER A 381 -9.76 7.98 19.67
N ALA A 382 -8.88 6.99 19.51
CA ALA A 382 -9.10 5.88 18.57
C ALA A 382 -10.39 5.10 18.89
N PHE A 383 -10.76 5.03 20.17
CA PHE A 383 -12.00 4.44 20.64
C PHE A 383 -13.21 5.23 20.15
N VAL A 384 -13.27 6.55 20.38
CA VAL A 384 -14.40 7.37 19.92
C VAL A 384 -14.51 7.36 18.40
N ALA A 385 -13.39 7.54 17.68
CA ALA A 385 -13.38 7.47 16.22
C ALA A 385 -13.88 6.12 15.68
N ARG A 386 -13.65 5.01 16.41
CA ARG A 386 -14.21 3.70 16.07
C ARG A 386 -15.72 3.67 16.25
N LEU A 387 -16.22 4.22 17.36
CA LEU A 387 -17.66 4.28 17.63
C LEU A 387 -18.38 5.16 16.59
N GLU A 388 -17.78 6.26 16.17
CA GLU A 388 -18.34 7.11 15.10
C GLU A 388 -18.45 6.37 13.77
N ASN A 389 -17.44 5.55 13.41
CA ASN A 389 -17.51 4.71 12.20
C ASN A 389 -18.61 3.64 12.31
N ILE A 390 -18.77 3.02 13.49
CA ILE A 390 -19.88 2.06 13.74
C ILE A 390 -21.23 2.79 13.64
N GLU A 391 -21.35 4.00 14.19
CA GLU A 391 -22.54 4.84 14.10
C GLU A 391 -22.87 5.20 12.65
N GLU A 392 -21.86 5.58 11.86
CA GLU A 392 -22.02 5.89 10.43
C GLU A 392 -22.54 4.69 9.64
N ILE A 393 -21.99 3.50 9.92
CA ILE A 393 -22.38 2.24 9.28
C ILE A 393 -23.81 1.84 9.67
N LEU A 394 -24.15 1.87 10.95
CA LEU A 394 -25.43 1.32 11.44
C LEU A 394 -26.60 2.30 11.39
N LEU A 395 -26.36 3.60 11.54
CA LEU A 395 -27.43 4.59 11.67
C LEU A 395 -27.56 5.53 10.47
N LYS A 396 -26.45 5.87 9.80
CA LYS A 396 -26.42 6.95 8.77
C LYS A 396 -26.33 6.44 7.33
N SER A 397 -25.89 5.21 7.12
CA SER A 397 -25.70 4.64 5.78
C SER A 397 -26.97 3.93 5.30
N GLU A 398 -27.50 4.34 4.15
CA GLU A 398 -28.78 3.82 3.65
C GLU A 398 -28.66 2.53 2.81
N GLU A 399 -27.46 2.11 2.40
CA GLU A 399 -27.25 0.86 1.64
C GLU A 399 -25.84 0.28 1.86
N LEU A 400 -25.69 -0.71 2.74
CA LEU A 400 -24.42 -1.40 2.98
C LEU A 400 -24.53 -2.93 2.81
N PRO A 401 -23.44 -3.62 2.43
CA PRO A 401 -23.40 -5.08 2.43
C PRO A 401 -23.74 -5.67 3.79
N GLY A 402 -24.53 -6.76 3.81
CA GLY A 402 -24.87 -7.47 5.05
C GLY A 402 -23.64 -7.91 5.86
N THR A 403 -22.52 -8.25 5.21
CA THR A 403 -21.25 -8.58 5.91
C THR A 403 -20.70 -7.42 6.73
N THR A 404 -20.77 -6.18 6.22
CA THR A 404 -20.32 -4.96 6.90
C THR A 404 -21.23 -4.66 8.09
N LEU A 405 -22.54 -4.77 7.91
CA LEU A 405 -23.54 -4.56 8.96
C LEU A 405 -23.36 -5.57 10.10
N ARG A 406 -23.29 -6.87 9.77
CA ARG A 406 -23.06 -7.94 10.75
C ARG A 406 -21.77 -7.76 11.54
N ARG A 407 -20.67 -7.40 10.86
CA ARG A 407 -19.39 -7.11 11.53
C ARG A 407 -19.48 -5.91 12.47
N ALA A 408 -20.15 -4.82 12.08
CA ALA A 408 -20.30 -3.63 12.92
C ALA A 408 -21.18 -3.90 14.14
N LEU A 409 -22.26 -4.68 13.98
CA LEU A 409 -23.12 -5.14 15.09
C LEU A 409 -22.35 -6.05 16.04
N ALA A 410 -21.64 -7.06 15.52
CA ALA A 410 -20.80 -7.94 16.31
C ALA A 410 -19.76 -7.16 17.12
N GLN A 411 -19.15 -6.13 16.53
CA GLN A 411 -18.20 -5.25 17.21
C GLN A 411 -18.88 -4.40 18.30
N LEU A 412 -20.08 -3.87 18.06
CA LEU A 412 -20.80 -3.06 19.04
C LEU A 412 -21.15 -3.89 20.30
N VAL A 413 -21.73 -5.08 20.11
CA VAL A 413 -22.05 -6.01 21.21
C VAL A 413 -20.77 -6.36 21.99
N PHE A 414 -19.71 -6.70 21.27
CA PHE A 414 -18.42 -7.03 21.88
C PHE A 414 -17.86 -5.89 22.74
N LEU A 415 -17.84 -4.66 22.21
CA LEU A 415 -17.31 -3.49 22.93
C LEU A 415 -18.13 -3.14 24.17
N LEU A 416 -19.45 -3.29 24.14
CA LEU A 416 -20.33 -3.06 25.31
C LEU A 416 -20.00 -3.96 26.50
N ILE A 417 -19.65 -5.21 26.21
CA ILE A 417 -19.35 -6.21 27.23
C ILE A 417 -17.94 -5.98 27.77
N VAL A 418 -16.95 -5.86 26.89
CA VAL A 418 -15.54 -5.92 27.30
C VAL A 418 -15.00 -4.60 27.85
N VAL A 419 -15.59 -3.44 27.51
CA VAL A 419 -15.10 -2.13 27.99
C VAL A 419 -15.78 -1.80 29.34
N PRO A 420 -15.06 -1.88 30.48
CA PRO A 420 -15.66 -1.62 31.79
C PRO A 420 -16.05 -0.15 31.98
N GLN A 421 -17.14 0.10 32.69
CA GLN A 421 -17.56 1.47 33.02
C GLN A 421 -16.79 2.01 34.23
N SER A 422 -16.56 1.19 35.26
CA SER A 422 -15.87 1.56 36.49
C SER A 422 -14.96 0.42 37.00
N PRO A 423 -13.98 0.72 37.87
CA PRO A 423 -13.08 -0.29 38.47
C PRO A 423 -13.79 -1.27 39.42
N GLU A 424 -14.96 -0.89 39.94
CA GLU A 424 -15.74 -1.67 40.92
C GLU A 424 -16.66 -2.70 40.25
N GLU A 425 -16.76 -2.65 38.93
CA GLU A 425 -17.63 -3.51 38.13
C GLU A 425 -16.94 -4.87 37.87
N SER A 426 -16.85 -5.71 38.91
CA SER A 426 -16.33 -7.09 38.78
C SER A 426 -17.39 -7.99 38.11
N PHE A 427 -17.09 -8.52 36.93
CA PHE A 427 -18.00 -9.47 36.25
C PHE A 427 -17.69 -10.93 36.64
N SER A 428 -18.72 -11.68 37.07
CA SER A 428 -18.64 -13.15 37.13
C SER A 428 -18.92 -13.78 35.75
N PRO A 429 -18.45 -15.02 35.49
CA PRO A 429 -18.69 -15.71 34.21
C PRO A 429 -20.19 -15.84 33.83
N GLU A 430 -21.05 -16.10 34.81
CA GLU A 430 -22.50 -16.25 34.62
C GLU A 430 -23.14 -14.91 34.18
N ASN A 431 -22.62 -13.79 34.67
CA ASN A 431 -23.10 -12.46 34.33
C ASN A 431 -22.77 -12.07 32.88
N ILE A 432 -21.67 -12.58 32.29
CA ILE A 432 -21.26 -12.26 30.92
C ILE A 432 -22.25 -12.86 29.91
N HIS A 433 -22.58 -14.14 30.04
CA HIS A 433 -23.54 -14.82 29.16
C HIS A 433 -24.91 -14.12 29.19
N GLN A 434 -25.43 -13.84 30.39
CA GLN A 434 -26.71 -13.13 30.54
C GLN A 434 -26.65 -11.72 29.94
N SER A 435 -25.54 -11.00 30.10
CA SER A 435 -25.37 -9.66 29.52
C SER A 435 -25.36 -9.69 27.99
N VAL A 436 -24.75 -10.70 27.37
CA VAL A 436 -24.78 -10.89 25.90
C VAL A 436 -26.22 -11.03 25.42
N LEU A 437 -26.99 -11.95 26.05
CA LEU A 437 -28.38 -12.19 25.67
C LEU A 437 -29.26 -10.96 25.88
N GLN A 438 -29.07 -10.22 26.99
CA GLN A 438 -29.79 -8.98 27.25
C GLN A 438 -29.51 -7.90 26.21
N ILE A 439 -28.24 -7.70 25.80
CA ILE A 439 -27.89 -6.72 24.76
C ILE A 439 -28.52 -7.11 23.42
N ILE A 440 -28.44 -8.38 23.03
CA ILE A 440 -29.05 -8.88 21.79
C ILE A 440 -30.57 -8.65 21.82
N GLN A 441 -31.22 -8.99 22.94
CA GLN A 441 -32.66 -8.79 23.11
C GLN A 441 -33.04 -7.30 23.05
N GLN A 442 -32.27 -6.40 23.68
CA GLN A 442 -32.48 -4.97 23.62
C GLN A 442 -32.36 -4.43 22.19
N PHE A 443 -31.39 -4.90 21.41
CA PHE A 443 -31.27 -4.53 20.01
C PHE A 443 -32.43 -5.04 19.17
N ASN A 444 -32.89 -6.27 19.42
CA ASN A 444 -34.02 -6.86 18.71
C ASN A 444 -35.33 -6.10 18.97
N GLN A 445 -35.54 -5.63 20.21
CA GLN A 445 -36.76 -4.91 20.60
C GLN A 445 -36.71 -3.42 20.29
N GLY A 446 -35.56 -2.77 20.48
CA GLY A 446 -35.41 -1.30 20.34
C GLY A 446 -34.74 -0.83 19.04
N GLY A 447 -34.32 -1.74 18.16
CA GLY A 447 -33.80 -1.45 16.83
C GLY A 447 -32.70 -0.38 16.82
N LYS A 448 -32.81 0.59 15.91
CA LYS A 448 -31.82 1.67 15.75
C LYS A 448 -31.69 2.58 16.97
N ASP A 449 -32.75 2.77 17.76
CA ASP A 449 -32.72 3.64 18.95
C ASP A 449 -31.96 2.99 20.11
N ALA A 450 -32.12 1.68 20.30
CA ALA A 450 -31.30 0.91 21.25
C ALA A 450 -29.81 0.93 20.84
N ILE A 451 -29.51 0.77 19.55
CA ILE A 451 -28.14 0.88 19.02
C ILE A 451 -27.53 2.25 19.29
N LYS A 452 -28.29 3.34 19.06
CA LYS A 452 -27.84 4.70 19.35
C LYS A 452 -27.55 4.91 20.83
N THR A 453 -28.44 4.46 21.69
CA THR A 453 -28.27 4.54 23.16
C THR A 453 -27.03 3.79 23.62
N ALA A 454 -26.78 2.61 23.06
CA ALA A 454 -25.60 1.82 23.37
C ALA A 454 -24.29 2.48 22.90
N LEU A 455 -24.29 3.12 21.72
CA LEU A 455 -23.16 3.91 21.23
C LEU A 455 -22.86 5.10 22.14
N ASP A 456 -23.89 5.82 22.58
CA ASP A 456 -23.72 6.96 23.49
C ASP A 456 -23.22 6.51 24.87
N CYS A 457 -23.70 5.37 25.37
CA CYS A 457 -23.18 4.73 26.59
C CYS A 457 -21.69 4.40 26.46
N LEU A 458 -21.26 3.81 25.34
CA LEU A 458 -19.85 3.52 25.10
C LEU A 458 -18.99 4.78 25.01
N LYS A 459 -19.47 5.85 24.36
CA LYS A 459 -18.73 7.12 24.28
C LYS A 459 -18.42 7.70 25.67
N GLN A 460 -19.33 7.55 26.64
CA GLN A 460 -19.10 7.96 28.03
C GLN A 460 -17.96 7.19 28.72
N ARG A 461 -17.57 6.02 28.20
CA ARG A 461 -16.47 5.18 28.73
C ARG A 461 -15.08 5.56 28.19
N GLU A 462 -14.93 6.64 27.41
CA GLU A 462 -13.63 7.10 26.88
C GLU A 462 -12.57 7.30 27.98
N GLY A 463 -12.98 7.83 29.14
CA GLY A 463 -12.10 8.02 30.29
C GLY A 463 -11.52 6.70 30.82
N SER A 464 -12.31 5.63 30.85
CA SER A 464 -11.86 4.29 31.24
C SER A 464 -10.84 3.74 30.26
N MET A 465 -11.08 3.87 28.95
CA MET A 465 -10.12 3.44 27.93
C MET A 465 -8.78 4.19 28.00
N THR A 466 -8.79 5.47 28.36
CA THR A 466 -7.58 6.27 28.57
C THR A 466 -6.78 5.78 29.79
N LYS A 467 -7.47 5.43 30.88
CA LYS A 467 -6.84 4.84 32.08
C LYS A 467 -6.25 3.46 31.80
N ILE A 468 -6.97 2.61 31.09
CA ILE A 468 -6.51 1.27 30.66
C ILE A 468 -5.25 1.39 29.79
N ALA A 469 -5.23 2.29 28.80
CA ALA A 469 -4.07 2.54 27.96
C ALA A 469 -2.85 2.99 28.79
N THR A 470 -3.06 3.90 29.75
CA THR A 470 -1.99 4.38 30.63
C THR A 470 -1.43 3.26 31.51
N ALA A 471 -2.30 2.43 32.10
CA ALA A 471 -1.89 1.29 32.91
C ALA A 471 -1.09 0.26 32.11
N LEU A 472 -1.52 -0.05 30.88
CA LEU A 472 -0.81 -0.93 29.96
C LEU A 472 0.62 -0.42 29.68
N ILE A 473 0.76 0.87 29.37
CA ILE A 473 2.08 1.48 29.10
C ILE A 473 3.00 1.36 30.32
N ASP A 474 2.47 1.61 31.53
CA ASP A 474 3.25 1.51 32.77
C ASP A 474 3.72 0.07 33.02
N ILE A 475 2.84 -0.92 32.81
CA ILE A 475 3.18 -2.34 32.94
C ILE A 475 4.23 -2.77 31.90
N LEU A 476 4.06 -2.42 30.62
CA LEU A 476 5.06 -2.72 29.58
C LEU A 476 6.42 -2.04 29.85
N ARG A 477 6.41 -0.88 30.53
CA ARG A 477 7.65 -0.19 30.91
C ARG A 477 8.37 -0.88 32.07
N GLN A 478 7.63 -1.31 33.10
CA GLN A 478 8.21 -1.75 34.38
C GLN A 478 8.32 -3.28 34.54
N LYS A 479 7.45 -4.06 33.87
CA LYS A 479 7.25 -5.50 34.13
C LYS A 479 7.33 -6.38 32.86
N SER A 480 7.79 -5.85 31.73
CA SER A 480 7.85 -6.59 30.45
C SER A 480 8.62 -7.92 30.53
N GLN A 481 9.73 -7.95 31.26
CA GLN A 481 10.55 -9.16 31.43
C GLN A 481 9.77 -10.25 32.17
N ASN A 482 9.00 -9.86 33.20
CA ASN A 482 8.14 -10.79 33.93
C ASN A 482 7.03 -11.34 33.01
N ILE A 483 6.42 -10.48 32.18
CA ILE A 483 5.41 -10.89 31.21
C ILE A 483 5.95 -11.93 30.24
N ILE A 484 7.17 -11.74 29.75
CA ILE A 484 7.79 -12.67 28.79
C ILE A 484 8.13 -13.99 29.45
N ALA A 485 8.73 -13.95 30.64
CA ALA A 485 9.02 -15.16 31.41
C ALA A 485 7.74 -15.95 31.72
N GLU A 486 6.69 -15.27 32.18
CA GLU A 486 5.39 -15.87 32.48
C GLU A 486 4.78 -16.55 31.24
N VAL A 487 4.77 -15.89 30.09
CA VAL A 487 4.23 -16.51 28.85
C VAL A 487 5.11 -17.66 28.36
N GLN A 488 6.43 -17.60 28.53
CA GLN A 488 7.33 -18.70 28.20
C GLN A 488 7.07 -19.94 29.09
N ASP A 489 6.75 -19.72 30.37
CA ASP A 489 6.46 -20.80 31.34
C ASP A 489 5.13 -21.52 31.06
N TYR A 490 4.12 -20.84 30.47
CA TYR A 490 2.77 -21.37 30.23
C TYR A 490 2.63 -22.33 29.02
N SER A 491 3.72 -22.86 28.47
CA SER A 491 3.82 -23.69 27.25
C SER A 491 4.04 -22.88 25.97
N SER A 492 5.29 -22.95 25.50
CA SER A 492 5.78 -22.52 24.19
C SER A 492 5.34 -23.44 23.04
N GLN A 493 4.33 -24.31 23.21
CA GLN A 493 3.96 -25.31 22.21
C GLN A 493 2.44 -25.35 22.01
N VAL A 494 2.03 -25.12 20.75
CA VAL A 494 0.64 -25.07 20.31
C VAL A 494 0.49 -25.96 19.08
N PHE A 495 -0.67 -26.61 18.93
CA PHE A 495 -0.97 -27.47 17.80
C PHE A 495 -2.08 -26.89 16.94
N ILE A 496 -1.87 -26.86 15.62
CA ILE A 496 -2.95 -26.71 14.65
C ILE A 496 -3.51 -28.11 14.38
N CYS A 497 -4.70 -28.40 14.88
CA CYS A 497 -5.38 -29.68 14.68
C CYS A 497 -6.36 -29.56 13.52
N VAL A 498 -6.14 -30.37 12.48
CA VAL A 498 -7.03 -30.44 11.31
C VAL A 498 -7.99 -31.60 11.52
N LYS A 499 -9.30 -31.35 11.42
CA LYS A 499 -10.35 -32.36 11.61
C LYS A 499 -10.53 -33.22 10.36
N ARG A 500 -10.96 -34.48 10.54
CA ARG A 500 -11.26 -35.45 9.46
C ARG A 500 -12.31 -34.92 8.49
N ASP A 501 -13.21 -34.07 8.96
CA ASP A 501 -14.31 -33.49 8.16
C ASP A 501 -13.81 -32.50 7.09
N ILE A 502 -12.52 -32.14 7.07
CA ILE A 502 -11.92 -31.36 5.97
C ILE A 502 -11.92 -32.14 4.65
N VAL A 503 -11.85 -33.47 4.71
CA VAL A 503 -11.78 -34.34 3.53
C VAL A 503 -13.20 -34.62 3.06
N ASN A 504 -13.45 -34.46 1.75
CA ASN A 504 -14.68 -34.91 1.14
C ASN A 504 -14.60 -36.42 0.91
N TRP A 505 -14.85 -37.18 1.96
CA TRP A 505 -14.69 -38.64 1.97
C TRP A 505 -15.47 -39.33 0.84
N VAL A 506 -16.72 -38.92 0.60
CA VAL A 506 -17.57 -39.47 -0.47
C VAL A 506 -16.96 -39.29 -1.85
N ARG A 507 -16.19 -38.22 -2.05
CA ARG A 507 -15.56 -37.91 -3.33
C ARG A 507 -14.16 -38.50 -3.48
N LEU A 508 -13.50 -38.79 -2.36
CA LEU A 508 -12.18 -39.39 -2.31
C LEU A 508 -12.27 -40.93 -2.41
N GLU A 509 -13.25 -41.54 -1.73
CA GLU A 509 -13.56 -42.96 -1.82
C GLU A 509 -14.08 -43.27 -3.25
N GLY A 510 -13.29 -44.03 -4.03
CA GLY A 510 -13.57 -44.29 -5.44
C GLY A 510 -13.08 -43.21 -6.42
N ALA A 511 -12.22 -42.28 -5.99
CA ALA A 511 -11.61 -41.29 -6.87
C ALA A 511 -10.63 -41.96 -7.86
N GLU A 512 -10.86 -41.74 -9.15
CA GLU A 512 -9.87 -42.03 -10.18
C GLU A 512 -8.80 -40.93 -10.22
N PRO A 513 -7.55 -41.27 -10.61
CA PRO A 513 -6.47 -40.30 -10.79
C PRO A 513 -6.92 -39.10 -11.66
N GLY A 514 -6.94 -37.93 -11.03
CA GLY A 514 -7.27 -36.66 -11.68
C GLY A 514 -8.60 -36.06 -11.26
N THR A 515 -9.34 -36.73 -10.37
CA THR A 515 -10.48 -36.17 -9.63
C THR A 515 -10.08 -34.86 -8.93
N ARG A 516 -10.98 -33.87 -8.95
CA ARG A 516 -10.76 -32.51 -8.40
C ARG A 516 -11.59 -32.28 -7.15
N ASP A 517 -11.22 -31.28 -6.36
CA ASP A 517 -11.95 -30.77 -5.19
C ASP A 517 -12.20 -31.87 -4.15
N LEU A 518 -11.12 -32.53 -3.72
CA LEU A 518 -11.15 -33.63 -2.75
C LEU A 518 -11.36 -33.15 -1.30
N LEU A 519 -11.45 -31.84 -1.06
CA LEU A 519 -11.69 -31.22 0.24
C LEU A 519 -13.05 -30.52 0.28
N ILE A 520 -13.51 -30.20 1.48
CA ILE A 520 -14.70 -29.37 1.67
C ILE A 520 -14.46 -27.94 1.17
N GLY A 521 -15.51 -27.32 0.65
CA GLY A 521 -15.47 -25.96 0.09
C GLY A 521 -16.08 -25.94 -1.31
N GLY A 522 -17.10 -25.10 -1.52
CA GLY A 522 -17.75 -24.94 -2.82
C GLY A 522 -16.85 -24.24 -3.86
N SER A 523 -17.31 -24.11 -5.11
CA SER A 523 -16.59 -23.46 -6.23
C SER A 523 -16.23 -21.98 -6.02
N ASN A 524 -16.50 -21.41 -4.85
CA ASN A 524 -16.21 -20.02 -4.46
C ASN A 524 -15.16 -19.98 -3.34
N GLN A 525 -13.96 -19.46 -3.66
CA GLN A 525 -12.78 -19.42 -2.77
C GLN A 525 -13.03 -18.78 -1.39
N THR A 526 -13.94 -17.81 -1.29
CA THR A 526 -14.25 -17.15 -0.01
C THR A 526 -15.03 -18.09 0.93
N GLN A 527 -15.82 -18.99 0.36
CA GLN A 527 -16.59 -19.97 1.12
C GLN A 527 -15.69 -21.14 1.56
N GLU A 528 -14.77 -21.58 0.69
CA GLU A 528 -13.74 -22.59 1.02
C GLU A 528 -12.99 -22.25 2.33
N LYS A 529 -12.47 -21.03 2.46
CA LYS A 529 -11.70 -20.62 3.64
C LYS A 529 -12.51 -20.64 4.93
N ALA A 530 -13.78 -20.25 4.87
CA ALA A 530 -14.66 -20.28 6.03
C ALA A 530 -14.90 -21.73 6.48
N ASP A 531 -15.16 -22.62 5.52
CA ASP A 531 -15.35 -24.06 5.77
C ASP A 531 -14.07 -24.69 6.35
N TRP A 532 -12.88 -24.33 5.83
CA TRP A 532 -11.60 -24.79 6.37
C TRP A 532 -11.35 -24.30 7.79
N PHE A 533 -11.66 -23.03 8.09
CA PHE A 533 -11.54 -22.49 9.44
C PHE A 533 -12.46 -23.17 10.46
N ASN A 534 -13.61 -23.71 10.03
CA ASN A 534 -14.49 -24.48 10.91
C ASN A 534 -13.92 -25.86 11.26
N ASN A 535 -13.00 -26.36 10.44
CA ASN A 535 -12.38 -27.68 10.58
C ASN A 535 -10.94 -27.62 11.11
N ILE A 536 -10.53 -26.46 11.63
CA ILE A 536 -9.24 -26.27 12.31
C ILE A 536 -9.47 -25.84 13.75
N GLU A 537 -8.75 -26.45 14.67
CA GLU A 537 -8.76 -26.12 16.09
C GLU A 537 -7.33 -25.90 16.61
N ILE A 538 -7.16 -24.90 17.48
CA ILE A 538 -5.88 -24.56 18.08
C ILE A 538 -5.91 -24.98 19.55
N CYS A 539 -4.95 -25.80 19.97
CA CYS A 539 -4.91 -26.35 21.32
C CYS A 539 -3.48 -26.61 21.79
N ASP A 540 -3.29 -26.71 23.10
CA ASP A 540 -1.97 -26.97 23.71
C ASP A 540 -1.58 -28.46 23.65
N ARG A 541 -2.56 -29.34 23.37
CA ARG A 541 -2.38 -30.78 23.21
C ARG A 541 -3.27 -31.29 22.07
N PRO A 542 -2.80 -32.17 21.19
CA PRO A 542 -3.55 -32.65 20.02
C PRO A 542 -4.59 -33.72 20.41
N GLN A 543 -5.50 -33.40 21.35
CA GLN A 543 -6.57 -34.26 21.85
C GLN A 543 -7.94 -33.73 21.43
N VAL A 544 -8.08 -33.37 20.16
CA VAL A 544 -9.32 -32.82 19.59
C VAL A 544 -10.15 -33.98 19.01
N PRO A 545 -11.48 -34.00 19.22
CA PRO A 545 -12.36 -34.97 18.58
C PRO A 545 -12.23 -34.94 17.06
N ASN A 546 -12.29 -36.12 16.42
CA ASN A 546 -12.20 -36.28 14.96
C ASN A 546 -10.95 -35.65 14.33
N ILE A 547 -9.80 -35.69 14.99
CA ILE A 547 -8.55 -35.20 14.40
C ILE A 547 -8.10 -36.10 13.23
N LEU A 548 -7.67 -35.48 12.13
CA LEU A 548 -6.98 -36.12 11.02
C LEU A 548 -5.48 -36.13 11.26
N PHE A 549 -4.90 -34.94 11.42
CA PHE A 549 -3.50 -34.75 11.80
C PHE A 549 -3.32 -33.43 12.57
N SER A 550 -2.16 -33.29 13.22
CA SER A 550 -1.76 -32.05 13.89
C SER A 550 -0.43 -31.52 13.34
N ILE A 551 -0.27 -30.21 13.43
CA ILE A 551 0.97 -29.49 13.13
C ILE A 551 1.45 -28.84 14.42
N GLN A 552 2.64 -29.20 14.88
CA GLN A 552 3.23 -28.55 16.04
C GLN A 552 3.82 -27.19 15.66
N VAL A 553 3.53 -26.19 16.50
CA VAL A 553 4.08 -24.84 16.42
C VAL A 553 4.69 -24.50 17.77
N ASN A 554 6.02 -24.35 17.81
CA ASN A 554 6.72 -23.92 19.02
C ASN A 554 6.96 -22.41 18.96
N THR A 555 6.64 -21.68 20.01
CA THR A 555 6.67 -20.22 20.07
C THR A 555 7.56 -19.74 21.22
N ALA A 556 8.60 -18.96 20.93
CA ALA A 556 9.46 -18.35 21.95
C ALA A 556 9.35 -16.82 21.89
N LEU A 557 8.89 -16.18 22.96
CA LEU A 557 8.81 -14.72 23.01
C LEU A 557 10.16 -14.09 23.35
N SER A 558 10.48 -12.99 22.66
CA SER A 558 11.69 -12.21 22.86
C SER A 558 11.36 -10.72 22.99
N GLU A 559 12.14 -10.02 23.82
CA GLU A 559 12.11 -8.56 23.96
C GLU A 559 13.47 -7.96 23.62
N TYR A 560 13.41 -6.92 22.79
CA TYR A 560 14.56 -6.13 22.42
C TYR A 560 14.33 -4.67 22.82
N ASP A 561 15.25 -4.15 23.62
CA ASP A 561 15.34 -2.73 23.93
C ASP A 561 16.10 -2.01 22.81
N LEU A 562 15.59 -0.85 22.41
CA LEU A 562 16.28 0.08 21.52
C LEU A 562 16.97 1.13 22.36
N VAL A 563 18.29 1.11 22.33
CA VAL A 563 19.15 1.87 23.24
C VAL A 563 20.00 2.85 22.47
N THR A 564 20.18 4.07 22.99
CA THR A 564 21.07 5.05 22.36
C THR A 564 22.53 4.61 22.41
N GLN A 565 23.20 4.81 21.28
CA GLN A 565 24.65 4.61 21.13
C GLN A 565 25.31 5.87 20.61
N ASN A 566 26.55 6.13 21.05
CA ASN A 566 27.38 7.25 20.60
C ASN A 566 26.74 8.63 20.85
N GLU A 567 27.41 9.68 20.37
CA GLU A 567 26.88 11.05 20.41
C GLU A 567 25.88 11.32 19.28
N ASP A 568 24.94 12.23 19.55
CA ASP A 568 23.97 12.71 18.57
C ASP A 568 24.68 13.30 17.34
N ARG A 569 24.21 12.91 16.14
CA ARG A 569 24.76 13.40 14.87
C ARG A 569 23.91 14.52 14.30
N LYS A 570 24.49 15.72 14.24
CA LYS A 570 23.86 16.85 13.55
C LYS A 570 24.16 16.78 12.05
N VAL A 571 23.12 16.57 11.25
CA VAL A 571 23.21 16.56 9.79
C VAL A 571 22.62 17.85 9.25
N GLN A 572 23.31 18.47 8.29
CA GLN A 572 22.86 19.68 7.61
C GLN A 572 22.20 19.35 6.28
N PHE A 573 21.17 20.14 5.96
CA PHE A 573 20.36 19.98 4.77
C PHE A 573 20.11 21.33 4.11
N LYS A 574 20.08 21.38 2.78
CA LYS A 574 19.65 22.57 2.03
C LYS A 574 19.02 22.18 0.70
N ARG A 575 17.91 22.81 0.33
CA ARG A 575 17.29 22.60 -0.99
C ARG A 575 18.11 23.34 -2.05
N LEU A 576 18.44 22.62 -3.13
CA LEU A 576 19.14 23.18 -4.28
C LEU A 576 18.09 23.60 -5.31
N LEU A 577 17.98 24.90 -5.54
CA LEU A 577 16.98 25.44 -6.45
C LEU A 577 17.59 25.53 -7.85
N ASN A 578 16.88 24.96 -8.83
CA ASN A 578 17.23 25.10 -10.25
C ASN A 578 17.14 26.57 -10.69
N SER A 579 17.68 26.89 -11.86
CA SER A 579 17.67 28.28 -12.38
C SER A 579 16.27 28.77 -12.75
N LYS A 580 15.36 27.84 -13.10
CA LYS A 580 14.00 28.12 -13.56
C LYS A 580 12.96 27.26 -12.83
N ILE A 581 11.72 27.76 -12.76
CA ILE A 581 10.59 27.04 -12.17
C ILE A 581 9.34 27.16 -13.04
N LEU A 582 8.57 26.07 -13.16
CA LEU A 582 7.26 26.04 -13.81
C LEU A 582 6.19 25.66 -12.80
N GLN A 583 4.97 26.21 -12.94
CA GLN A 583 3.82 25.71 -12.20
C GLN A 583 2.71 25.22 -13.14
N ILE A 584 2.14 24.08 -12.77
CA ILE A 584 0.89 23.56 -13.32
C ILE A 584 -0.17 23.61 -12.23
N CYS A 585 -1.36 24.14 -12.53
CA CYS A 585 -2.48 24.18 -11.60
C CYS A 585 -3.69 23.47 -12.19
N TRP A 586 -4.23 22.46 -11.50
CA TRP A 586 -5.49 21.83 -11.88
C TRP A 586 -6.63 22.51 -11.15
N VAL A 587 -7.58 23.04 -11.91
CA VAL A 587 -8.62 23.93 -11.40
C VAL A 587 -10.01 23.36 -11.72
N PRO A 588 -10.91 23.21 -10.73
CA PRO A 588 -12.27 22.76 -10.97
C PRO A 588 -13.13 23.85 -11.63
N TYR A 589 -13.85 23.45 -12.68
CA TYR A 589 -14.82 24.26 -13.40
C TYR A 589 -16.21 23.61 -13.35
N SER A 590 -17.22 24.48 -13.38
CA SER A 590 -18.61 24.11 -13.55
C SER A 590 -19.07 24.53 -14.94
N VAL A 591 -19.55 23.57 -15.72
CA VAL A 591 -20.01 23.78 -17.09
C VAL A 591 -21.45 23.29 -17.22
N GLY A 592 -22.30 24.06 -17.88
CA GLY A 592 -23.69 23.64 -18.01
C GLY A 592 -24.55 24.67 -18.69
N LYS A 593 -25.85 24.57 -18.45
CA LYS A 593 -26.84 25.53 -18.90
C LYS A 593 -27.61 26.08 -17.71
N THR A 594 -27.88 27.37 -17.71
CA THR A 594 -28.79 28.00 -16.76
C THR A 594 -30.23 27.55 -17.03
N PRO A 595 -31.19 27.80 -16.11
CA PRO A 595 -32.62 27.54 -16.36
C PRO A 595 -33.16 28.24 -17.62
N ARG A 596 -32.50 29.33 -18.07
CA ARG A 596 -32.81 30.05 -19.31
C ARG A 596 -32.12 29.46 -20.54
N ASN A 597 -31.59 28.23 -20.46
CA ASN A 597 -30.88 27.51 -21.53
C ASN A 597 -29.61 28.22 -22.05
N GLN A 598 -29.05 29.16 -21.29
CA GLN A 598 -27.79 29.82 -21.63
C GLN A 598 -26.61 29.03 -21.08
N TYR A 599 -25.58 28.82 -21.89
CA TYR A 599 -24.38 28.12 -21.42
C TYR A 599 -23.63 28.94 -20.36
N PHE A 600 -23.02 28.23 -19.41
CA PHE A 600 -22.05 28.80 -18.49
C PHE A 600 -20.80 27.92 -18.45
N TYR A 601 -19.65 28.56 -18.30
CA TYR A 601 -18.34 27.93 -18.15
C TYR A 601 -17.54 28.77 -17.16
N ARG A 602 -17.43 28.34 -15.90
CA ARG A 602 -16.81 29.16 -14.85
C ARG A 602 -16.10 28.31 -13.81
N GLN A 603 -15.06 28.88 -13.20
CA GLN A 603 -14.39 28.28 -12.05
C GLN A 603 -15.36 28.04 -10.89
N CYS A 604 -15.18 26.93 -10.18
CA CYS A 604 -16.00 26.64 -9.00
C CYS A 604 -15.70 27.63 -7.87
N ILE A 605 -16.72 28.01 -7.10
CA ILE A 605 -16.62 29.08 -6.08
C ILE A 605 -15.53 28.80 -5.04
N GLY A 606 -15.26 27.51 -4.75
CA GLY A 606 -14.22 27.11 -3.79
C GLY A 606 -12.80 27.52 -4.18
N THR A 607 -12.51 27.78 -5.46
CA THR A 607 -11.15 28.13 -5.91
C THR A 607 -10.62 29.40 -5.27
N ARG A 608 -11.52 30.32 -4.85
CA ARG A 608 -11.17 31.53 -4.10
C ARG A 608 -10.41 31.24 -2.80
N TYR A 609 -10.58 30.06 -2.21
CA TYR A 609 -9.86 29.68 -1.00
C TYR A 609 -8.40 29.31 -1.26
N ALA A 610 -8.04 28.96 -2.50
CA ALA A 610 -6.68 28.68 -2.93
C ALA A 610 -5.91 29.92 -3.41
N VAL A 611 -6.52 31.12 -3.36
CA VAL A 611 -5.85 32.38 -3.70
C VAL A 611 -4.54 32.49 -2.91
N GLY A 612 -3.47 32.81 -3.65
CA GLY A 612 -2.11 32.94 -3.14
C GLY A 612 -1.23 31.69 -3.27
N LEU A 613 -1.75 30.56 -3.76
CA LEU A 613 -0.96 29.33 -4.01
C LEU A 613 -0.62 29.14 -5.50
N SER A 614 -0.75 30.19 -6.30
CA SER A 614 -0.42 30.19 -7.72
C SER A 614 0.57 31.32 -8.03
N PHE A 615 1.52 31.07 -8.93
CA PHE A 615 2.38 32.09 -9.49
C PHE A 615 1.62 33.00 -10.45
N SER A 616 2.27 34.10 -10.83
CA SER A 616 1.76 35.05 -11.81
C SER A 616 1.60 34.43 -13.19
N THR A 617 2.43 33.46 -13.55
CA THR A 617 2.44 32.79 -14.85
C THR A 617 2.40 31.27 -14.61
N LEU A 618 1.48 30.56 -15.28
CA LEU A 618 1.33 29.10 -15.11
C LEU A 618 0.56 28.44 -16.25
N VAL A 619 0.62 27.10 -16.29
CA VAL A 619 -0.25 26.26 -17.11
C VAL A 619 -1.44 25.79 -16.27
N GLU A 620 -2.66 26.10 -16.70
CA GLU A 620 -3.90 25.76 -16.01
C GLU A 620 -4.59 24.58 -16.68
N VAL A 621 -4.79 23.48 -15.97
CA VAL A 621 -5.61 22.34 -16.40
C VAL A 621 -7.02 22.54 -15.84
N GLU A 622 -7.95 22.97 -16.69
CA GLU A 622 -9.36 23.08 -16.33
C GLU A 622 -9.94 21.65 -16.28
N TYR A 623 -10.76 21.32 -15.29
CA TYR A 623 -11.45 20.02 -15.22
C TYR A 623 -12.85 20.13 -14.63
N GLU A 624 -13.73 19.17 -14.97
CA GLU A 624 -15.09 19.08 -14.45
C GLU A 624 -15.38 17.62 -14.07
N THR A 625 -15.77 17.36 -12.83
CA THR A 625 -16.00 15.99 -12.36
C THR A 625 -17.26 15.36 -12.95
N GLN A 626 -18.26 16.17 -13.33
CA GLN A 626 -19.53 15.65 -13.88
C GLN A 626 -19.35 14.83 -15.16
N ASN A 627 -18.39 15.20 -16.02
CA ASN A 627 -18.12 14.45 -17.26
C ASN A 627 -17.45 13.10 -17.00
N LEU A 628 -16.94 12.88 -15.78
CA LEU A 628 -16.28 11.64 -15.37
C LEU A 628 -17.19 10.76 -14.53
N LEU A 629 -18.36 11.24 -14.09
CA LEU A 629 -19.27 10.46 -13.29
C LEU A 629 -20.05 9.44 -14.13
N TYR A 630 -20.30 8.27 -13.54
CA TYR A 630 -21.20 7.27 -14.11
C TYR A 630 -22.64 7.79 -14.12
N SER A 631 -23.34 7.63 -15.25
CA SER A 631 -24.76 7.96 -15.40
C SER A 631 -25.60 6.68 -15.40
N ASP A 632 -26.46 6.52 -14.38
CA ASP A 632 -27.43 5.40 -14.33
C ASP A 632 -28.66 5.62 -15.22
N LYS A 633 -28.70 6.71 -16.01
CA LYS A 633 -29.78 6.98 -16.97
C LYS A 633 -29.53 6.20 -18.26
N GLY A 634 -30.48 5.35 -18.67
CA GLY A 634 -30.45 4.63 -19.95
C GLY A 634 -29.91 3.19 -19.85
N ASN A 635 -29.34 2.68 -20.94
CA ASN A 635 -28.75 1.34 -20.98
C ASN A 635 -27.50 1.29 -20.10
N ARG A 636 -27.58 0.55 -18.98
CA ARG A 636 -26.53 0.44 -17.96
C ARG A 636 -25.20 -0.07 -18.52
N ASP A 637 -25.22 -1.03 -19.43
CA ASP A 637 -23.98 -1.63 -19.95
C ASP A 637 -23.29 -0.70 -20.95
N LEU A 638 -24.07 0.03 -21.75
CA LEU A 638 -23.52 1.13 -22.56
C LEU A 638 -22.94 2.24 -21.67
N SER A 639 -23.67 2.67 -20.64
CA SER A 639 -23.19 3.73 -19.72
C SER A 639 -21.87 3.36 -19.04
N LYS A 640 -21.69 2.09 -18.67
CA LYS A 640 -20.44 1.55 -18.11
C LYS A 640 -19.27 1.64 -19.09
N GLN A 641 -19.48 1.20 -20.33
CA GLN A 641 -18.46 1.26 -21.39
C GLN A 641 -18.05 2.70 -21.70
N ILE A 642 -19.04 3.60 -21.81
CA ILE A 642 -18.81 5.02 -22.05
C ILE A 642 -18.10 5.68 -20.87
N HIS A 643 -18.46 5.36 -19.63
CA HIS A 643 -17.77 5.86 -18.45
C HIS A 643 -16.28 5.47 -18.45
N ALA A 644 -15.97 4.19 -18.66
CA ALA A 644 -14.58 3.71 -18.75
C ALA A 644 -13.79 4.40 -19.88
N ALA A 645 -14.41 4.61 -21.04
CA ALA A 645 -13.80 5.33 -22.16
C ALA A 645 -13.58 6.83 -21.84
N MET A 646 -14.53 7.50 -21.20
CA MET A 646 -14.44 8.92 -20.85
C MET A 646 -13.35 9.21 -19.82
N VAL A 647 -13.23 8.36 -18.79
CA VAL A 647 -12.17 8.53 -17.78
C VAL A 647 -10.78 8.25 -18.38
N SER A 648 -10.69 7.30 -19.32
CA SER A 648 -9.47 7.04 -20.10
C SER A 648 -9.12 8.21 -21.03
N ALA A 649 -10.12 8.81 -21.69
CA ALA A 649 -9.91 9.96 -22.57
C ALA A 649 -9.37 11.16 -21.81
N PHE A 650 -9.90 11.44 -20.61
CA PHE A 650 -9.45 12.55 -19.77
C PHE A 650 -7.97 12.45 -19.44
N ILE A 651 -7.50 11.28 -18.99
CA ILE A 651 -6.11 11.13 -18.59
C ILE A 651 -5.16 11.16 -19.79
N VAL A 652 -5.51 10.50 -20.91
CA VAL A 652 -4.69 10.51 -22.13
C VAL A 652 -4.58 11.92 -22.70
N LEU A 653 -5.70 12.65 -22.78
CA LEU A 653 -5.71 14.03 -23.24
C LEU A 653 -4.80 14.92 -22.39
N THR A 654 -4.97 14.87 -21.07
CA THR A 654 -4.23 15.72 -20.14
C THR A 654 -2.73 15.41 -20.19
N TYR A 655 -2.36 14.13 -20.23
CA TYR A 655 -0.96 13.72 -20.38
C TYR A 655 -0.37 14.20 -21.71
N CYS A 656 -1.04 13.96 -22.85
CA CYS A 656 -0.55 14.37 -24.17
C CYS A 656 -0.37 15.90 -24.28
N CYS A 657 -1.32 16.69 -23.77
CA CYS A 657 -1.21 18.15 -23.76
C CYS A 657 0.00 18.61 -22.94
N LEU A 658 0.13 18.13 -21.70
CA LEU A 658 1.23 18.52 -20.82
C LEU A 658 2.58 18.05 -21.38
N TRP A 659 2.70 16.78 -21.78
CA TRP A 659 3.91 16.23 -22.41
C TRP A 659 4.32 17.07 -23.60
N ARG A 660 3.37 17.46 -24.47
CA ARG A 660 3.70 18.26 -25.65
C ARG A 660 4.16 19.68 -25.31
N ILE A 661 3.52 20.32 -24.33
CA ILE A 661 3.97 21.61 -23.79
C ILE A 661 5.42 21.49 -23.29
N PHE A 662 5.74 20.46 -22.51
CA PHE A 662 7.10 20.24 -22.00
C PHE A 662 8.13 20.01 -23.10
N GLN A 663 7.80 19.18 -24.09
CA GLN A 663 8.69 18.91 -25.23
C GLN A 663 8.99 20.20 -26.00
N LYS A 664 8.00 21.06 -26.24
CA LYS A 664 8.22 22.37 -26.86
C LYS A 664 9.08 23.30 -26.00
N ILE A 665 8.84 23.38 -24.68
CA ILE A 665 9.67 24.16 -23.76
C ILE A 665 11.14 23.70 -23.79
N LYS A 666 11.38 22.39 -23.74
CA LYS A 666 12.74 21.81 -23.82
C LYS A 666 13.41 22.13 -25.15
N HIS A 667 12.67 22.02 -26.26
CA HIS A 667 13.18 22.35 -27.60
C HIS A 667 13.51 23.84 -27.75
N GLU A 668 12.61 24.74 -27.34
CA GLU A 668 12.80 26.20 -27.40
C GLU A 668 13.97 26.67 -26.52
N SER A 669 14.19 26.02 -25.38
CA SER A 669 15.32 26.33 -24.50
C SER A 669 16.63 25.67 -24.93
N LEU A 670 16.64 24.83 -25.98
CA LEU A 670 17.80 24.05 -26.44
C LEU A 670 18.50 23.28 -25.31
N GLY A 671 17.74 22.90 -24.26
CA GLY A 671 18.30 22.26 -23.06
C GLY A 671 19.24 23.15 -22.22
N GLN A 672 19.28 24.47 -22.46
CA GLN A 672 20.21 25.40 -21.79
C GLN A 672 19.96 25.53 -20.28
N TYR A 673 18.74 25.31 -19.81
CA TYR A 673 18.36 25.51 -18.41
C TYR A 673 17.60 24.31 -17.85
N GLU A 674 18.03 23.79 -16.70
CA GLU A 674 17.22 22.86 -15.91
C GLU A 674 16.10 23.62 -15.18
N PHE A 675 14.91 23.03 -15.11
CA PHE A 675 13.77 23.60 -14.39
C PHE A 675 13.05 22.56 -13.53
N THR A 676 12.46 23.03 -12.43
CA THR A 676 11.60 22.21 -11.56
C THR A 676 10.14 22.58 -11.78
N THR A 677 9.27 21.58 -11.86
CA THR A 677 7.82 21.76 -12.03
C THR A 677 7.08 21.52 -10.72
N LEU A 678 6.27 22.48 -10.31
CA LEU A 678 5.34 22.37 -9.19
C LEU A 678 3.91 22.14 -9.71
N MET A 679 3.31 21.00 -9.40
CA MET A 679 1.93 20.70 -9.79
C MET A 679 0.98 20.83 -8.59
N LEU A 680 0.04 21.77 -8.65
CA LEU A 680 -0.98 21.96 -7.61
C LEU A 680 -2.33 21.45 -8.12
N ARG A 681 -2.92 20.47 -7.43
CA ARG A 681 -4.30 20.04 -7.68
C ARG A 681 -5.26 20.68 -6.68
N LEU A 682 -6.15 21.54 -7.16
CA LEU A 682 -7.29 21.99 -6.37
C LEU A 682 -8.41 20.95 -6.48
N GLN A 683 -9.10 20.63 -5.38
CA GLN A 683 -10.23 19.68 -5.39
C GLN A 683 -11.38 20.19 -4.53
N GLU A 684 -12.63 20.08 -4.99
CA GLU A 684 -13.76 20.70 -4.29
C GLU A 684 -14.11 19.99 -2.98
N LYS A 685 -14.13 18.65 -3.00
CA LYS A 685 -14.52 17.82 -1.85
C LYS A 685 -13.39 16.91 -1.41
N GLY A 686 -13.43 16.52 -0.13
CA GLY A 686 -12.45 15.63 0.49
C GLY A 686 -12.78 14.13 0.30
N LYS A 687 -11.92 13.26 0.84
CA LYS A 687 -12.00 11.80 0.71
C LYS A 687 -13.35 11.19 1.13
N GLU A 688 -13.99 11.79 2.15
CA GLU A 688 -15.26 11.36 2.77
C GLU A 688 -16.44 11.23 1.77
N ASN A 689 -16.40 11.87 0.60
CA ASN A 689 -17.50 11.85 -0.38
C ASN A 689 -17.09 11.41 -1.80
N SER A 690 -15.87 10.92 -1.97
CA SER A 690 -15.17 10.86 -3.28
C SER A 690 -15.86 10.02 -4.38
N GLN A 691 -16.51 8.91 -4.03
CA GLN A 691 -17.18 8.05 -5.03
C GLN A 691 -18.38 8.71 -5.72
N LYS A 692 -19.10 9.60 -5.02
CA LYS A 692 -20.29 10.29 -5.56
C LYS A 692 -19.95 11.60 -6.26
N THR A 693 -18.72 12.10 -6.12
CA THR A 693 -18.34 13.44 -6.58
C THR A 693 -17.46 13.43 -7.82
N GLY A 694 -16.77 12.30 -8.08
CA GLY A 694 -15.85 12.13 -9.20
C GLY A 694 -14.43 12.67 -8.94
N ASP A 695 -14.17 13.20 -7.74
CA ASP A 695 -12.84 13.69 -7.34
C ASP A 695 -11.81 12.55 -7.25
N ASN A 696 -12.25 11.30 -7.04
CA ASN A 696 -11.41 10.11 -7.07
C ASN A 696 -10.71 9.93 -8.43
N TYR A 697 -11.43 10.15 -9.55
CA TYR A 697 -10.87 10.05 -10.89
C TYR A 697 -9.80 11.12 -11.14
N ILE A 698 -10.01 12.34 -10.65
CA ILE A 698 -9.04 13.44 -10.77
C ILE A 698 -7.81 13.17 -9.89
N TYR A 699 -8.01 12.67 -8.66
CA TYR A 699 -6.91 12.31 -7.77
C TYR A 699 -6.02 11.23 -8.39
N ALA A 700 -6.62 10.15 -8.89
CA ALA A 700 -5.90 9.07 -9.57
C ALA A 700 -5.18 9.56 -10.83
N ALA A 701 -5.83 10.40 -11.65
CA ALA A 701 -5.22 10.96 -12.85
C ALA A 701 -4.00 11.83 -12.52
N ALA A 702 -4.08 12.70 -11.50
CA ALA A 702 -2.96 13.54 -11.10
C ALA A 702 -1.75 12.71 -10.62
N GLN A 703 -1.97 11.63 -9.87
CA GLN A 703 -0.91 10.72 -9.40
C GLN A 703 -0.24 9.97 -10.56
N ALA A 704 -1.03 9.45 -11.50
CA ALA A 704 -0.52 8.74 -12.66
C ALA A 704 0.22 9.68 -13.63
N ILE A 705 -0.28 10.90 -13.86
CA ILE A 705 0.35 11.90 -14.73
C ILE A 705 1.64 12.45 -14.13
N GLU A 706 1.70 12.71 -12.82
CA GLU A 706 2.95 13.06 -12.13
C GLU A 706 4.02 12.00 -12.41
N SER A 707 3.66 10.72 -12.22
CA SER A 707 4.58 9.60 -12.43
C SER A 707 5.03 9.47 -13.90
N ALA A 708 4.11 9.62 -14.85
CA ALA A 708 4.42 9.49 -16.28
C ALA A 708 5.23 10.67 -16.82
N LEU A 709 5.02 11.89 -16.32
CA LEU A 709 5.82 13.05 -16.69
C LEU A 709 7.20 13.03 -16.01
N ALA A 710 7.32 12.41 -14.83
CA ALA A 710 8.58 12.26 -14.13
C ALA A 710 9.61 11.37 -14.86
N GLU A 711 9.25 10.73 -15.97
CA GLU A 711 10.21 10.10 -16.91
C GLU A 711 11.19 11.15 -17.47
N ASP A 712 10.70 12.36 -17.71
CA ASP A 712 11.37 13.40 -18.48
C ASP A 712 11.73 14.65 -17.67
N ILE A 713 10.99 14.96 -16.60
CA ILE A 713 11.08 16.24 -15.89
C ILE A 713 11.08 16.07 -14.37
N SER A 714 11.72 17.01 -13.67
CA SER A 714 11.61 17.09 -12.21
C SER A 714 10.25 17.69 -11.84
N ILE A 715 9.35 16.86 -11.32
CA ILE A 715 7.99 17.27 -10.96
C ILE A 715 7.56 16.72 -9.60
N ARG A 716 6.79 17.52 -8.87
CA ARG A 716 6.05 17.08 -7.67
C ARG A 716 4.62 17.59 -7.73
N MET A 717 3.67 16.72 -7.39
CA MET A 717 2.25 17.07 -7.29
C MET A 717 1.78 17.11 -5.84
N GLN A 718 1.01 18.14 -5.50
CA GLN A 718 0.32 18.24 -4.22
C GLN A 718 -1.14 18.65 -4.39
N GLY A 719 -2.04 18.04 -3.62
CA GLY A 719 -3.47 18.35 -3.60
C GLY A 719 -3.90 19.31 -2.48
N LEU A 720 -4.93 20.13 -2.73
CA LEU A 720 -5.59 21.00 -1.75
C LEU A 720 -7.12 20.89 -1.83
N VAL A 721 -7.77 20.45 -0.75
CA VAL A 721 -9.24 20.39 -0.65
C VAL A 721 -9.82 21.78 -0.33
N LEU A 722 -10.69 22.28 -1.20
CA LEU A 722 -11.23 23.65 -1.17
C LEU A 722 -12.32 23.88 -0.11
N ASN A 723 -13.06 22.86 0.33
CA ASN A 723 -14.18 23.01 1.29
C ASN A 723 -13.77 23.13 2.77
N LYS A 724 -12.50 22.87 3.10
CA LYS A 724 -11.96 22.91 4.48
C LYS A 724 -10.56 23.57 4.49
N VAL A 725 -10.35 24.71 3.82
CA VAL A 725 -9.01 25.33 3.70
C VAL A 725 -8.71 26.26 4.88
N ASP A 726 -7.82 25.81 5.77
CA ASP A 726 -7.24 26.63 6.83
C ASP A 726 -5.79 27.02 6.50
N ASN A 727 -5.23 27.98 7.25
CA ASN A 727 -3.85 28.44 7.06
C ASN A 727 -2.84 27.27 7.16
N TRP A 728 -3.04 26.33 8.09
CA TRP A 728 -2.15 25.18 8.26
C TRP A 728 -2.12 24.27 7.03
N LYS A 729 -3.23 24.13 6.31
CA LYS A 729 -3.28 23.35 5.06
C LYS A 729 -2.54 24.06 3.94
N LYS A 730 -2.70 25.38 3.83
CA LYS A 730 -1.94 26.19 2.85
C LYS A 730 -0.44 26.08 3.09
N GLN A 731 -0.02 26.20 4.35
CA GLN A 731 1.37 26.02 4.74
C GLN A 731 1.88 24.62 4.40
N GLY A 732 1.15 23.56 4.79
CA GLY A 732 1.54 22.18 4.48
C GLY A 732 1.58 21.89 2.97
N THR A 733 0.66 22.45 2.19
CA THR A 733 0.68 22.35 0.72
C THR A 733 1.91 23.03 0.14
N PHE A 734 2.27 24.23 0.63
CA PHE A 734 3.48 24.92 0.20
C PHE A 734 4.75 24.11 0.53
N GLU A 735 4.88 23.62 1.77
CA GLU A 735 6.02 22.81 2.21
C GLU A 735 6.17 21.54 1.34
N ALA A 736 5.05 20.87 1.02
CA ALA A 736 5.05 19.70 0.17
C ALA A 736 5.50 20.00 -1.27
N LEU A 737 5.10 21.15 -1.85
CA LEU A 737 5.56 21.56 -3.18
C LEU A 737 7.07 21.84 -3.19
N VAL A 738 7.63 22.42 -2.13
CA VAL A 738 9.08 22.67 -2.01
C VAL A 738 9.90 21.36 -1.96
N SER A 739 9.29 20.22 -1.64
CA SER A 739 9.98 18.92 -1.70
C SER A 739 10.40 18.49 -3.11
N ALA A 740 9.91 19.16 -4.17
CA ALA A 740 10.27 18.90 -5.57
C ALA A 740 11.74 19.14 -5.90
N PHE A 741 12.45 19.93 -5.08
CA PHE A 741 13.83 20.34 -5.35
C PHE A 741 14.85 19.33 -4.81
N PRO A 742 15.98 19.14 -5.50
CA PRO A 742 17.11 18.37 -4.99
C PRO A 742 17.55 18.83 -3.60
N LEU A 743 18.21 17.93 -2.88
CA LEU A 743 18.58 18.12 -1.49
C LEU A 743 20.08 17.89 -1.30
N ALA A 744 20.80 18.90 -0.83
CA ALA A 744 22.15 18.72 -0.30
C ALA A 744 22.05 18.11 1.11
N ILE A 745 22.83 17.05 1.37
CA ILE A 745 22.97 16.38 2.68
C ILE A 745 24.44 16.33 3.09
N SER A 746 24.78 16.84 4.28
CA SER A 746 26.17 16.93 4.73
C SER A 746 26.75 15.59 5.12
N THR A 747 28.05 15.39 4.89
CA THR A 747 28.83 14.27 5.42
C THR A 747 29.94 14.77 6.36
N PRO A 748 30.40 13.95 7.33
CA PRO A 748 31.48 14.34 8.24
C PRO A 748 32.81 14.60 7.52
N THR A 749 33.06 13.86 6.44
CA THR A 749 34.27 13.96 5.60
C THR A 749 33.86 14.05 4.14
N SER A 750 34.80 14.44 3.27
CA SER A 750 34.58 14.41 1.82
C SER A 750 34.13 13.00 1.40
N PRO A 751 33.05 12.86 0.60
CA PRO A 751 32.60 11.55 0.19
C PRO A 751 33.64 10.83 -0.68
N PHE A 752 33.89 9.56 -0.35
CA PHE A 752 34.86 8.73 -1.09
C PHE A 752 34.37 8.37 -2.49
N ILE A 753 33.05 8.18 -2.66
CA ILE A 753 32.45 7.87 -3.95
C ILE A 753 31.91 9.15 -4.58
N PRO A 754 32.29 9.51 -5.82
CA PRO A 754 31.82 10.73 -6.46
C PRO A 754 30.33 10.67 -6.84
N LYS A 755 29.84 9.51 -7.28
CA LYS A 755 28.43 9.30 -7.69
C LYS A 755 27.91 7.92 -7.33
N ILE A 756 26.69 7.89 -6.77
CA ILE A 756 25.98 6.66 -6.41
C ILE A 756 24.57 6.70 -7.00
N GLY A 757 24.18 5.60 -7.64
CA GLY A 757 22.83 5.40 -8.14
C GLY A 757 21.98 4.57 -7.20
N LEU A 758 20.67 4.78 -7.19
CA LEU A 758 19.70 3.88 -6.59
C LEU A 758 18.49 3.74 -7.50
N ILE A 759 18.02 2.51 -7.68
CA ILE A 759 16.79 2.18 -8.42
C ILE A 759 15.84 1.54 -7.42
N SER A 760 14.73 2.22 -7.11
CA SER A 760 13.62 1.65 -6.35
C SER A 760 12.54 1.20 -7.33
N TYR A 761 12.18 -0.08 -7.32
CA TYR A 761 11.24 -0.63 -8.28
C TYR A 761 10.22 -1.58 -7.69
N ALA A 762 9.00 -1.55 -8.24
CA ALA A 762 7.89 -2.33 -7.75
C ALA A 762 6.94 -2.79 -8.84
N THR A 763 6.34 -3.97 -8.67
CA THR A 763 5.25 -4.45 -9.51
C THR A 763 3.89 -4.11 -8.91
N ARG A 764 2.85 -4.02 -9.73
CA ARG A 764 1.44 -3.90 -9.31
C ARG A 764 0.50 -4.47 -10.37
N PRO A 765 -0.63 -5.12 -10.00
CA PRO A 765 -1.58 -5.65 -10.97
C PRO A 765 -2.09 -4.58 -11.91
N CYS A 766 -2.08 -4.90 -13.20
CA CYS A 766 -2.70 -4.08 -14.23
C CYS A 766 -3.73 -4.87 -15.04
N ASP A 767 -3.68 -6.20 -15.04
CA ASP A 767 -4.75 -7.06 -15.55
C ASP A 767 -4.92 -8.27 -14.62
N GLU A 768 -6.16 -8.55 -14.20
CA GLU A 768 -6.51 -9.79 -13.48
C GLU A 768 -7.74 -10.44 -14.09
N ASN A 769 -7.62 -11.71 -14.48
CA ASN A 769 -8.73 -12.50 -15.04
C ASN A 769 -9.44 -13.32 -13.94
N PHE A 770 -10.71 -13.65 -14.17
CA PHE A 770 -11.52 -14.46 -13.25
C PHE A 770 -12.20 -15.61 -14.00
N PRO A 771 -12.01 -16.89 -13.58
CA PRO A 771 -11.16 -17.34 -12.47
C PRO A 771 -9.67 -17.03 -12.71
N ALA A 772 -8.95 -16.69 -11.64
CA ALA A 772 -7.58 -16.19 -11.73
C ALA A 772 -6.59 -17.34 -11.90
N SER A 773 -5.93 -17.41 -13.07
CA SER A 773 -4.66 -18.11 -13.21
C SER A 773 -3.52 -17.12 -12.95
N GLU A 774 -2.43 -17.56 -12.29
CA GLU A 774 -1.26 -16.68 -12.09
C GLU A 774 -0.56 -16.35 -13.42
N GLU A 775 -0.73 -17.20 -14.44
CA GLU A 775 -0.14 -17.02 -15.79
C GLU A 775 -0.85 -15.94 -16.64
N ASP A 776 -2.14 -15.67 -16.38
CA ASP A 776 -2.91 -14.69 -17.16
C ASP A 776 -2.86 -13.26 -16.56
N ASN A 777 -2.32 -13.11 -15.35
CA ASN A 777 -2.26 -11.83 -14.65
C ASN A 777 -1.04 -11.02 -15.09
N ASN A 778 -1.27 -9.77 -15.47
CA ASN A 778 -0.18 -8.85 -15.81
C ASN A 778 0.07 -7.89 -14.66
N ASN A 779 1.34 -7.54 -14.46
CA ASN A 779 1.71 -6.45 -13.57
C ASN A 779 2.39 -5.32 -14.36
N ILE A 780 2.12 -4.09 -13.96
CA ILE A 780 2.96 -2.95 -14.30
C ILE A 780 4.15 -2.91 -13.34
N LEU A 781 5.36 -2.93 -13.90
CA LEU A 781 6.61 -2.69 -13.19
C LEU A 781 6.92 -1.19 -13.27
N ARG A 782 7.08 -0.53 -12.14
CA ARG A 782 7.51 0.87 -12.06
C ARG A 782 8.86 0.97 -11.38
N ALA A 783 9.79 1.71 -11.99
CA ALA A 783 11.12 1.99 -11.47
C ALA A 783 11.32 3.49 -11.28
N GLN A 784 11.90 3.90 -10.16
CA GLN A 784 12.28 5.27 -9.86
C GLN A 784 13.76 5.32 -9.49
N SER A 785 14.50 6.14 -10.22
CA SER A 785 15.94 6.31 -10.04
C SER A 785 16.26 7.50 -9.13
N TYR A 786 17.36 7.41 -8.38
CA TYR A 786 17.93 8.49 -7.57
C TYR A 786 19.43 8.54 -7.81
N ILE A 787 20.00 9.75 -7.80
CA ILE A 787 21.43 9.98 -7.97
C ILE A 787 21.93 10.83 -6.81
N ALA A 788 22.95 10.35 -6.11
CA ALA A 788 23.74 11.14 -5.18
C ALA A 788 25.06 11.53 -5.83
N THR A 789 25.32 12.83 -5.97
CA THR A 789 26.57 13.38 -6.52
C THR A 789 27.32 14.14 -5.43
N ALA A 790 28.62 13.85 -5.25
CA ALA A 790 29.45 14.52 -4.25
C ALA A 790 29.56 16.02 -4.54
N ILE A 791 29.43 16.85 -3.51
CA ILE A 791 29.47 18.31 -3.60
C ILE A 791 30.28 18.90 -2.44
N GLU A 792 30.83 20.09 -2.66
CA GLU A 792 31.51 20.89 -1.62
C GLU A 792 30.67 22.09 -1.16
N GLN A 793 29.73 22.52 -1.99
CA GLN A 793 28.82 23.64 -1.73
C GLN A 793 27.38 23.14 -1.78
N PRO A 794 26.51 23.55 -0.83
CA PRO A 794 26.71 24.54 0.23
C PRO A 794 27.54 24.07 1.43
N PHE A 795 27.85 22.77 1.49
CA PHE A 795 28.74 22.13 2.46
C PHE A 795 29.22 20.80 1.87
N LEU A 796 30.24 20.19 2.48
CA LEU A 796 30.73 18.87 2.10
C LEU A 796 29.63 17.82 2.25
N GLY A 797 29.33 17.07 1.20
CA GLY A 797 28.25 16.10 1.22
C GLY A 797 27.84 15.58 -0.15
N TYR A 798 26.57 15.21 -0.27
CA TYR A 798 25.95 14.80 -1.53
C TYR A 798 24.80 15.72 -1.92
N GLU A 799 24.71 16.08 -3.18
CA GLU A 799 23.44 16.45 -3.82
C GLU A 799 22.66 15.17 -4.11
N LEU A 800 21.49 15.03 -3.49
CA LEU A 800 20.54 13.98 -3.81
C LEU A 800 19.46 14.53 -4.74
N LYS A 801 19.36 13.94 -5.93
CA LYS A 801 18.39 14.28 -6.96
C LYS A 801 17.50 13.08 -7.25
N ARG A 802 16.18 13.32 -7.33
CA ARG A 802 15.23 12.36 -7.89
C ARG A 802 15.47 12.32 -9.40
N GLY A 803 15.79 11.13 -9.92
CA GLY A 803 15.95 10.87 -11.34
C GLY A 803 14.62 10.56 -12.03
N ARG A 804 14.69 9.80 -13.12
CA ARG A 804 13.52 9.42 -13.93
C ARG A 804 12.64 8.38 -13.24
N VAL A 805 11.33 8.46 -13.49
CA VAL A 805 10.36 7.41 -13.20
C VAL A 805 9.94 6.76 -14.51
N ARG A 806 10.11 5.44 -14.63
CA ARG A 806 9.71 4.68 -15.82
C ARG A 806 8.83 3.51 -15.45
N SER A 807 8.02 3.07 -16.39
CA SER A 807 7.15 1.90 -16.23
C SER A 807 7.27 0.97 -17.43
N ASP A 808 6.96 -0.30 -17.21
CA ASP A 808 6.80 -1.31 -18.25
C ASP A 808 5.74 -2.32 -17.82
N ILE A 809 5.07 -2.97 -18.77
CA ILE A 809 4.08 -4.01 -18.45
C ILE A 809 4.72 -5.38 -18.64
N LEU A 810 4.59 -6.22 -17.63
CA LEU A 810 5.09 -7.60 -17.62
C LEU A 810 3.94 -8.55 -17.97
N TYR A 811 4.04 -9.18 -19.14
CA TYR A 811 3.04 -10.06 -19.75
C TYR A 811 3.33 -11.55 -19.58
N SER A 812 4.56 -11.92 -19.23
CA SER A 812 4.99 -13.32 -19.14
C SER A 812 6.02 -13.53 -18.03
N ALA A 813 6.12 -14.77 -17.53
CA ALA A 813 7.13 -15.17 -16.55
C ALA A 813 8.57 -14.85 -17.01
N GLU A 814 8.86 -14.94 -18.32
CA GLU A 814 10.16 -14.57 -18.88
C GLU A 814 10.47 -13.07 -18.69
N GLN A 815 9.47 -12.20 -18.81
CA GLN A 815 9.64 -10.77 -18.59
C GLN A 815 9.88 -10.44 -17.10
N TYR A 816 9.30 -11.22 -16.17
CA TYR A 816 9.67 -11.13 -14.74
C TYR A 816 11.10 -11.60 -14.46
N ARG A 817 11.63 -12.54 -15.24
CA ARG A 817 13.01 -13.02 -15.09
C ARG A 817 14.02 -12.03 -15.67
N THR A 818 13.74 -11.47 -16.84
CA THR A 818 14.69 -10.57 -17.53
C THR A 818 14.64 -9.14 -16.99
N GLN A 819 13.45 -8.64 -16.62
CA GLN A 819 13.21 -7.28 -16.10
C GLN A 819 13.95 -6.20 -16.88
N ARG A 820 13.75 -6.19 -18.21
CA ARG A 820 14.42 -5.26 -19.14
C ARG A 820 14.48 -3.81 -18.62
N LEU A 821 13.38 -3.29 -18.07
CA LEU A 821 13.32 -1.93 -17.55
C LEU A 821 14.40 -1.66 -16.49
N VAL A 822 14.64 -2.59 -15.56
CA VAL A 822 15.66 -2.41 -14.52
C VAL A 822 17.06 -2.40 -15.13
N GLN A 823 17.33 -3.23 -16.13
CA GLN A 823 18.62 -3.22 -16.85
C GLN A 823 18.83 -1.91 -17.62
N GLU A 824 17.78 -1.36 -18.24
CA GLU A 824 17.82 -0.04 -18.90
C GLU A 824 18.11 1.09 -17.90
N GLU A 825 17.55 1.02 -16.68
CA GLU A 825 17.87 1.97 -15.60
C GLU A 825 19.32 1.82 -15.11
N ILE A 826 19.83 0.60 -14.97
CA ILE A 826 21.24 0.35 -14.59
C ILE A 826 22.18 0.96 -15.65
N SER A 827 21.91 0.71 -16.93
CA SER A 827 22.67 1.27 -18.05
C SER A 827 22.64 2.80 -18.07
N TYR A 828 21.48 3.40 -17.79
CA TYR A 828 21.37 4.85 -17.65
C TYR A 828 22.20 5.40 -16.48
N LEU A 829 22.10 4.81 -15.29
CA LEU A 829 22.87 5.28 -14.13
C LEU A 829 24.38 5.12 -14.35
N GLN A 830 24.80 4.05 -15.03
CA GLN A 830 26.18 3.87 -15.46
C GLN A 830 26.62 4.99 -16.42
N SER A 831 25.79 5.36 -17.41
CA SER A 831 26.10 6.46 -18.34
C SER A 831 26.14 7.82 -17.65
N GLN A 832 25.43 7.99 -16.52
CA GLN A 832 25.54 9.17 -15.65
C GLN A 832 26.82 9.17 -14.78
N GLY A 833 27.64 8.12 -14.86
CA GLY A 833 28.91 7.96 -14.14
C GLY A 833 28.80 7.23 -12.80
N CYS A 834 27.69 6.54 -12.52
CA CYS A 834 27.55 5.76 -11.28
C CYS A 834 28.29 4.41 -11.40
N GLN A 835 29.26 4.17 -10.52
CA GLN A 835 29.96 2.87 -10.41
C GLN A 835 29.34 1.95 -9.34
N HIS A 836 28.58 2.57 -8.43
CA HIS A 836 27.91 1.93 -7.32
C HIS A 836 26.40 2.15 -7.47
N ILE A 837 25.62 1.07 -7.54
CA ILE A 837 24.16 1.14 -7.74
C ILE A 837 23.45 0.27 -6.71
N ILE A 838 22.51 0.85 -5.97
CA ILE A 838 21.60 0.15 -5.08
C ILE A 838 20.35 -0.26 -5.87
N LEU A 839 20.03 -1.56 -5.89
CA LEU A 839 18.77 -2.08 -6.41
C LEU A 839 17.84 -2.36 -5.24
N LEU A 840 16.76 -1.58 -5.12
CA LEU A 840 15.78 -1.72 -4.06
C LEU A 840 14.46 -2.27 -4.64
N SER A 841 14.20 -3.56 -4.42
CA SER A 841 13.04 -4.24 -5.02
C SER A 841 11.85 -4.35 -4.07
N HIS A 842 10.64 -4.27 -4.63
CA HIS A 842 9.38 -4.36 -3.89
C HIS A 842 8.28 -5.08 -4.68
N ALA A 843 7.85 -6.28 -4.30
CA ALA A 843 6.76 -6.96 -4.99
C ALA A 843 5.38 -6.60 -4.40
N TYR A 844 4.41 -6.23 -5.22
CA TYR A 844 3.00 -6.16 -4.78
C TYR A 844 2.47 -7.56 -4.51
N ARG A 845 1.73 -7.74 -3.40
CA ARG A 845 1.37 -9.04 -2.81
C ARG A 845 2.56 -9.94 -2.44
N GLY A 846 3.80 -9.52 -2.69
CA GLY A 846 4.97 -10.12 -2.06
C GLY A 846 4.76 -10.11 -0.55
N LEU A 847 4.72 -11.30 0.05
CA LEU A 847 4.52 -11.44 1.48
C LEU A 847 5.74 -10.80 2.16
N ARG A 848 5.46 -9.78 2.98
CA ARG A 848 6.50 -8.90 3.52
C ARG A 848 7.37 -9.67 4.53
N MET A 849 8.68 -9.47 4.35
CA MET A 849 9.85 -9.87 5.17
C MET A 849 10.38 -11.29 5.05
N ASN A 850 11.69 -11.35 4.75
CA ASN A 850 12.64 -12.44 4.96
C ASN A 850 12.26 -13.87 4.60
N ARG A 851 11.18 -14.11 3.84
CA ARG A 851 10.87 -15.44 3.33
C ARG A 851 11.86 -15.79 2.23
N ALA A 852 12.90 -16.57 2.57
CA ALA A 852 13.96 -16.96 1.64
C ALA A 852 13.46 -17.82 0.45
N ALA A 853 12.20 -18.27 0.46
CA ALA A 853 11.63 -19.01 -0.67
C ALA A 853 11.42 -18.08 -1.88
N ASP A 854 11.84 -18.56 -3.07
CA ASP A 854 11.96 -17.75 -4.29
C ASP A 854 10.66 -17.06 -4.73
N TYR A 855 9.49 -17.64 -4.44
CA TYR A 855 8.19 -17.03 -4.76
C TYR A 855 7.88 -15.74 -3.97
N ASN A 856 8.59 -15.46 -2.87
CA ASN A 856 8.38 -14.24 -2.07
C ASN A 856 9.26 -13.06 -2.51
N VAL A 857 10.29 -13.30 -3.31
CA VAL A 857 11.15 -12.26 -3.90
C VAL A 857 11.20 -12.41 -5.43
N PRO A 858 10.04 -12.32 -6.10
CA PRO A 858 9.93 -12.61 -7.54
C PRO A 858 10.73 -11.63 -8.41
N LEU A 859 11.14 -10.50 -7.85
CA LEU A 859 11.86 -9.43 -8.54
C LEU A 859 13.38 -9.52 -8.45
N ILE A 860 13.92 -10.46 -7.69
CA ILE A 860 15.36 -10.73 -7.68
C ILE A 860 15.58 -12.24 -7.80
N PRO A 861 15.23 -12.86 -8.93
CA PRO A 861 15.59 -14.25 -9.17
C PRO A 861 17.10 -14.37 -9.48
N LYS A 862 17.65 -15.58 -9.32
CA LYS A 862 19.07 -15.85 -9.54
C LYS A 862 19.50 -15.49 -10.97
N GLU A 863 18.70 -15.89 -11.95
CA GLU A 863 18.97 -15.72 -13.38
C GLU A 863 19.12 -14.24 -13.75
N PHE A 864 18.28 -13.38 -13.16
CA PHE A 864 18.35 -11.94 -13.35
C PHE A 864 19.67 -11.34 -12.86
N LEU A 865 20.14 -11.79 -11.68
CA LEU A 865 21.40 -11.30 -11.12
C LEU A 865 22.61 -11.78 -11.91
N GLU A 866 22.61 -13.03 -12.40
CA GLU A 866 23.64 -13.53 -13.32
C GLU A 866 23.67 -12.73 -14.64
N ASP A 867 22.50 -12.38 -15.18
CA ASP A 867 22.40 -11.56 -16.39
C ASP A 867 22.91 -10.12 -16.17
N ILE A 868 22.61 -9.51 -15.02
CA ILE A 868 23.16 -8.20 -14.64
C ILE A 868 24.68 -8.27 -14.53
N GLU A 869 25.23 -9.28 -13.84
CA GLU A 869 26.66 -9.44 -13.66
C GLU A 869 27.38 -9.58 -15.02
N ARG A 870 26.85 -10.42 -15.91
CA ARG A 870 27.40 -10.59 -17.27
C ARG A 870 27.37 -9.30 -18.08
N THR A 871 26.30 -8.52 -17.96
CA THR A 871 26.09 -7.30 -18.75
C THR A 871 26.86 -6.10 -18.18
N PHE A 872 27.03 -6.04 -16.85
CA PHE A 872 27.62 -4.93 -16.13
C PHE A 872 28.73 -5.38 -15.15
N PRO A 873 29.78 -6.09 -15.61
CA PRO A 873 30.77 -6.72 -14.72
C PRO A 873 31.60 -5.71 -13.91
N ASN A 874 31.70 -4.47 -14.38
CA ASN A 874 32.46 -3.40 -13.74
C ASN A 874 31.66 -2.64 -12.67
N LEU A 875 30.35 -2.86 -12.57
CA LEU A 875 29.51 -2.19 -11.58
C LEU A 875 29.46 -2.98 -10.27
N THR A 876 29.43 -2.25 -9.16
CA THR A 876 29.11 -2.84 -7.87
C THR A 876 27.62 -2.64 -7.61
N ILE A 877 26.86 -3.73 -7.62
CA ILE A 877 25.42 -3.73 -7.41
C ILE A 877 25.11 -4.18 -5.99
N TYR A 878 24.29 -3.41 -5.28
CA TYR A 878 23.81 -3.73 -3.94
C TYR A 878 22.33 -4.10 -4.00
N THR A 879 22.03 -5.38 -3.84
CA THR A 879 20.66 -5.91 -3.84
C THR A 879 20.03 -5.73 -2.47
N LEU A 880 19.14 -4.75 -2.34
CA LEU A 880 18.43 -4.44 -1.11
C LEU A 880 16.93 -4.75 -1.19
N LEU A 881 16.38 -5.10 -0.05
CA LEU A 881 14.95 -5.12 0.25
C LEU A 881 14.67 -4.08 1.35
N ARG A 882 13.43 -3.63 1.46
CA ARG A 882 13.04 -2.71 2.54
C ARG A 882 11.65 -3.00 3.06
N ASP A 883 11.51 -2.98 4.39
CA ASP A 883 10.21 -3.03 5.05
C ASP A 883 10.06 -2.00 6.18
N VAL A 884 8.81 -1.73 6.55
CA VAL A 884 8.45 -0.77 7.59
C VAL A 884 7.63 -1.48 8.66
N PHE A 885 8.13 -1.50 9.90
CA PHE A 885 7.43 -2.13 11.03
C PHE A 885 7.35 -1.21 12.26
N PRO A 886 6.34 -1.40 13.13
CA PRO A 886 6.13 -0.56 14.29
C PRO A 886 6.97 -0.99 15.49
N ALA A 887 7.29 -0.04 16.37
CA ALA A 887 7.84 -0.27 17.70
C ALA A 887 7.08 0.55 18.76
N THR A 888 7.10 0.06 19.98
CA THR A 888 6.43 0.72 21.12
C THR A 888 7.42 1.69 21.77
N ARG A 889 7.16 3.00 21.67
CA ARG A 889 8.02 4.02 22.28
C ARG A 889 7.78 4.06 23.79
N LEU A 890 8.86 4.08 24.58
CA LEU A 890 8.73 4.10 26.04
C LEU A 890 8.77 5.50 26.63
N GLU A 891 9.52 6.40 26.00
CA GLU A 891 9.82 7.74 26.51
C GLU A 891 9.35 8.83 25.56
N ARG A 892 9.24 10.08 26.05
CA ARG A 892 8.91 11.22 25.20
C ARG A 892 10.08 11.62 24.32
N ARG A 893 9.78 12.31 23.23
CA ARG A 893 10.78 12.93 22.36
C ARG A 893 11.43 14.10 23.06
N GLN A 894 12.76 14.15 23.04
CA GLN A 894 13.46 15.37 23.43
C GLN A 894 13.30 16.41 22.30
N PRO A 895 13.17 17.72 22.63
CA PRO A 895 12.88 18.76 21.64
C PRO A 895 13.88 18.87 20.47
N ASN A 896 15.11 18.41 20.69
CA ASN A 896 16.20 18.47 19.73
C ASN A 896 16.33 17.21 18.84
N GLU A 897 15.64 16.10 19.13
CA GLU A 897 15.72 14.87 18.32
C GLU A 897 14.97 15.07 16.99
N ALA A 898 15.57 14.78 15.83
CA ALA A 898 14.89 14.79 14.53
C ALA A 898 14.44 13.39 14.07
N ALA A 899 15.31 12.39 14.26
CA ALA A 899 15.08 10.99 13.97
C ALA A 899 16.15 10.13 14.65
N PHE A 900 16.07 8.83 14.43
CA PHE A 900 16.90 7.79 15.01
C PHE A 900 17.39 6.85 13.92
N GLU A 901 18.56 6.26 14.10
CA GLU A 901 19.12 5.33 13.11
C GLU A 901 19.94 4.20 13.73
N ILE A 902 19.89 3.02 13.13
CA ILE A 902 20.80 1.92 13.44
C ILE A 902 21.75 1.80 12.27
N LEU A 903 23.03 2.09 12.54
CA LEU A 903 24.03 2.33 11.51
C LEU A 903 24.76 1.06 11.06
N ARG A 904 24.89 0.06 11.93
CA ARG A 904 25.70 -1.13 11.64
C ARG A 904 24.84 -2.38 11.68
N ALA A 905 25.17 -3.35 10.82
CA ALA A 905 24.59 -4.69 10.90
C ALA A 905 24.82 -5.31 12.29
N VAL A 906 25.97 -5.02 12.94
CA VAL A 906 26.26 -5.54 14.28
C VAL A 906 25.30 -5.03 15.37
N ASP A 907 24.76 -3.83 15.18
CA ASP A 907 23.80 -3.24 16.11
C ASP A 907 22.39 -3.84 15.95
N HIS A 908 22.22 -4.71 14.95
CA HIS A 908 21.08 -5.60 14.77
C HIS A 908 21.39 -7.04 15.25
N THR A 909 22.62 -7.41 15.65
CA THR A 909 22.97 -8.85 15.86
C THR A 909 22.30 -9.48 17.06
N ASN A 910 21.97 -8.74 18.11
CA ASN A 910 21.18 -9.29 19.22
C ASN A 910 19.74 -9.64 18.79
N PHE A 911 19.28 -9.06 17.67
CA PHE A 911 18.03 -9.39 16.99
C PHE A 911 18.20 -10.55 15.97
N LEU A 912 19.45 -11.00 15.70
CA LEU A 912 19.79 -12.05 14.72
C LEU A 912 20.42 -13.32 15.34
N LYS A 913 20.84 -13.27 16.61
CA LYS A 913 21.74 -14.26 17.25
C LYS A 913 21.22 -15.71 17.35
N GLU A 914 19.99 -15.99 16.95
CA GLU A 914 19.45 -17.36 16.93
C GLU A 914 19.30 -17.95 15.52
N VAL A 915 19.83 -17.27 14.49
CA VAL A 915 19.76 -17.66 13.07
C VAL A 915 21.17 -17.99 12.54
N GLU A 916 21.91 -18.85 13.25
CA GLU A 916 23.28 -19.27 12.90
C GLU A 916 23.37 -20.41 11.86
N THR A 917 22.34 -20.60 11.02
CA THR A 917 22.41 -21.55 9.91
C THR A 917 22.76 -20.85 8.60
N ILE A 918 23.81 -21.34 7.93
CA ILE A 918 24.24 -20.88 6.60
C ILE A 918 23.10 -21.18 5.61
N GLY A 919 22.31 -20.16 5.30
CA GLY A 919 21.27 -20.23 4.30
C GLY A 919 21.85 -20.15 2.89
N VAL A 920 21.17 -20.77 1.92
CA VAL A 920 21.50 -20.63 0.48
C VAL A 920 21.25 -19.19 -0.01
N ARG A 921 20.41 -18.43 0.69
CA ARG A 921 20.05 -17.04 0.43
C ARG A 921 19.82 -16.32 1.77
N ASP A 922 20.70 -15.40 2.13
CA ASP A 922 20.63 -14.62 3.38
C ASP A 922 19.96 -13.26 3.13
N ILE A 923 19.14 -12.81 4.08
CA ILE A 923 18.61 -11.45 4.07
C ILE A 923 19.00 -10.75 5.39
N ILE A 924 19.94 -9.81 5.30
CA ILE A 924 20.68 -9.26 6.44
C ILE A 924 20.32 -7.78 6.64
N PRO A 925 19.83 -7.33 7.81
CA PRO A 925 19.59 -5.90 8.05
C PRO A 925 20.91 -5.12 8.06
N VAL A 926 21.01 -4.09 7.22
CA VAL A 926 22.24 -3.28 7.08
C VAL A 926 22.07 -1.84 7.54
N TYR A 927 20.84 -1.32 7.52
CA TYR A 927 20.52 0.03 7.97
C TYR A 927 19.07 0.13 8.43
N SER A 928 18.82 0.77 9.56
CA SER A 928 17.46 1.12 10.00
C SER A 928 17.33 2.61 10.21
N PHE A 929 16.25 3.19 9.69
CA PHE A 929 15.87 4.58 9.94
C PHE A 929 14.55 4.64 10.67
N ALA A 930 14.44 5.49 11.68
CA ALA A 930 13.24 5.60 12.47
C ALA A 930 12.94 7.05 12.83
N THR A 931 11.70 7.46 12.61
CA THR A 931 11.28 8.83 12.97
C THR A 931 10.79 8.93 14.41
N LEU A 932 10.36 7.79 14.97
CA LEU A 932 9.81 7.60 16.31
C LEU A 932 8.87 8.72 16.82
N PHE A 933 7.99 9.27 15.97
CA PHE A 933 7.32 10.56 16.21
C PHE A 933 6.38 10.68 17.43
N ALA A 934 5.99 9.62 18.12
CA ALA A 934 4.89 9.71 19.08
C ALA A 934 5.40 9.37 20.48
N ILE A 935 5.67 10.35 21.36
CA ILE A 935 4.70 11.13 22.15
C ILE A 935 4.96 12.65 21.98
N GLU A 936 4.01 13.42 21.42
CA GLU A 936 4.03 14.89 21.48
C GLU A 936 2.78 15.41 22.20
N GLU A 937 2.97 16.44 23.03
CA GLU A 937 2.01 17.24 23.83
C GLU A 937 1.21 16.54 24.95
N LYS A 938 0.94 17.31 26.03
CA LYS A 938 0.18 16.90 27.23
C LYS A 938 -1.18 16.25 26.89
N ASP A 939 -1.71 16.50 25.69
CA ASP A 939 -3.03 16.07 25.23
C ASP A 939 -3.02 14.89 24.24
N ASN A 940 -1.87 14.41 23.76
CA ASN A 940 -1.78 13.47 22.63
C ASN A 940 -1.02 12.18 23.01
N GLN A 941 -1.73 11.25 23.66
CA GLN A 941 -1.21 9.92 24.02
C GLN A 941 -1.11 9.01 22.79
N ARG A 942 -0.02 9.11 22.01
CA ARG A 942 0.40 8.07 21.04
C ARG A 942 1.88 7.72 21.32
N PRO A 943 2.23 6.48 21.71
CA PRO A 943 3.57 5.91 21.86
C PRO A 943 3.84 4.95 20.70
N GLN A 944 3.49 5.36 19.49
CA GLN A 944 3.67 4.53 18.30
C GLN A 944 4.69 5.16 17.39
N SER A 945 5.73 4.38 17.15
CA SER A 945 6.89 4.75 16.37
C SER A 945 7.13 3.69 15.32
N GLY A 946 7.72 4.04 14.18
CA GLY A 946 8.01 3.06 13.14
C GLY A 946 9.48 3.08 12.74
N PHE A 947 9.93 1.93 12.27
CA PHE A 947 11.25 1.64 11.71
C PHE A 947 11.10 1.31 10.24
N CYS A 948 11.97 1.88 9.42
CA CYS A 948 12.19 1.48 8.03
C CYS A 948 13.55 0.80 7.97
N VAL A 949 13.56 -0.49 7.68
CA VAL A 949 14.77 -1.32 7.68
C VAL A 949 15.12 -1.72 6.27
N TYR A 950 16.38 -1.53 5.90
CA TYR A 950 16.97 -1.93 4.64
C TYR A 950 17.77 -3.20 4.86
N PHE A 951 17.49 -4.22 4.07
CA PHE A 951 18.10 -5.53 4.16
C PHE A 951 18.92 -5.83 2.92
N LEU A 952 20.16 -6.26 3.08
CA LEU A 952 20.97 -6.84 2.03
C LEU A 952 20.47 -8.25 1.72
N LEU A 953 20.16 -8.49 0.46
CA LEU A 953 19.92 -9.83 -0.07
C LEU A 953 21.24 -10.40 -0.60
N SER A 954 21.76 -11.42 0.07
CA SER A 954 22.98 -12.15 -0.32
C SER A 954 22.57 -13.54 -0.83
N ASP A 955 22.72 -13.81 -2.12
CA ASP A 955 22.39 -15.10 -2.72
C ASP A 955 23.66 -15.90 -3.02
N GLN A 956 23.88 -16.99 -2.28
CA GLN A 956 25.07 -17.83 -2.42
C GLN A 956 24.99 -18.76 -3.63
N ARG A 957 23.85 -18.82 -4.34
CA ARG A 957 23.68 -19.66 -5.54
C ARG A 957 24.33 -19.05 -6.78
N LEU A 958 24.74 -17.79 -6.75
CA LEU A 958 25.34 -17.10 -7.88
C LEU A 958 26.71 -17.70 -8.20
N LYS A 959 27.04 -17.79 -9.50
CA LYS A 959 28.32 -18.35 -9.94
C LYS A 959 29.53 -17.53 -9.48
N ASN A 960 29.41 -16.20 -9.47
CA ASN A 960 30.48 -15.29 -9.08
C ASN A 960 30.31 -14.80 -7.63
N ILE A 961 30.81 -15.59 -6.69
CA ILE A 961 30.75 -15.30 -5.25
C ILE A 961 31.47 -13.98 -4.92
N ASN A 962 32.56 -13.64 -5.63
CA ASN A 962 33.33 -12.42 -5.37
C ASN A 962 32.51 -11.14 -5.62
N TRP A 963 31.58 -11.18 -6.57
CA TRP A 963 30.71 -10.04 -6.89
C TRP A 963 29.75 -9.74 -5.73
N THR A 964 29.10 -10.77 -5.19
CA THR A 964 28.20 -10.66 -4.03
C THR A 964 28.95 -10.34 -2.74
N GLU A 965 30.12 -10.95 -2.51
CA GLU A 965 30.92 -10.71 -1.31
C GLU A 965 31.47 -9.27 -1.24
N ARG A 966 31.84 -8.67 -2.37
CA ARG A 966 32.23 -7.25 -2.41
C ARG A 966 31.11 -6.34 -1.90
N ALA A 967 29.88 -6.55 -2.37
CA ALA A 967 28.72 -5.79 -1.92
C ALA A 967 28.46 -6.02 -0.42
N ARG A 968 28.60 -7.26 0.05
CA ARG A 968 28.48 -7.65 1.46
C ARG A 968 29.51 -6.95 2.34
N GLN A 969 30.79 -6.95 1.98
CA GLN A 969 31.85 -6.28 2.72
C GLN A 969 31.64 -4.77 2.83
N HIS A 970 31.22 -4.12 1.73
CA HIS A 970 30.93 -2.68 1.75
C HIS A 970 29.76 -2.31 2.66
N LEU A 971 28.69 -3.10 2.69
CA LEU A 971 27.48 -2.79 3.48
C LEU A 971 27.58 -3.23 4.94
N LEU A 972 28.08 -4.44 5.20
CA LEU A 972 28.22 -4.95 6.58
C LEU A 972 29.35 -4.24 7.32
N ASN A 973 30.43 -3.89 6.60
CA ASN A 973 31.60 -3.20 7.11
C ASN A 973 32.12 -3.80 8.46
N PRO A 974 32.37 -5.12 8.52
CA PRO A 974 32.67 -5.80 9.79
C PRO A 974 33.93 -5.27 10.47
N GLU A 975 34.96 -4.94 9.69
CA GLU A 975 36.25 -4.41 10.17
C GLU A 975 36.23 -2.89 10.40
N GLN A 976 35.11 -2.21 10.08
CA GLN A 976 34.95 -0.76 10.17
C GLN A 976 35.92 0.07 9.31
N GLN A 977 36.45 -0.52 8.24
CA GLN A 977 37.47 0.10 7.38
C GLN A 977 36.94 0.51 6.00
N SER A 978 35.72 0.10 5.64
CA SER A 978 35.16 0.41 4.31
C SER A 978 34.87 1.90 4.15
N PRO A 979 35.55 2.63 3.24
CA PRO A 979 35.25 4.04 2.96
C PRO A 979 33.93 4.21 2.17
N VAL A 980 33.41 3.12 1.59
CA VAL A 980 32.16 3.08 0.82
C VAL A 980 30.94 3.07 1.74
N HIS A 981 31.03 2.46 2.92
CA HIS A 981 29.90 2.26 3.82
C HIS A 981 29.19 3.57 4.22
N PRO A 982 29.88 4.64 4.68
CA PRO A 982 29.22 5.90 5.03
C PRO A 982 28.55 6.58 3.83
N CYS A 983 29.08 6.36 2.63
CA CYS A 983 28.53 6.90 1.39
C CYS A 983 27.17 6.27 1.05
N LEU A 984 27.06 4.93 1.13
CA LEU A 984 25.81 4.20 0.93
C LEU A 984 24.74 4.58 1.97
N LEU A 985 25.12 4.68 3.25
CA LEU A 985 24.19 5.07 4.31
C LEU A 985 23.67 6.50 4.14
N THR A 986 24.51 7.41 3.63
CA THR A 986 24.10 8.81 3.39
C THR A 986 23.03 8.90 2.30
N LEU A 987 23.14 8.10 1.24
CA LEU A 987 22.09 7.98 0.21
C LEU A 987 20.79 7.43 0.81
N LEU A 988 20.85 6.30 1.55
CA LEU A 988 19.65 5.70 2.17
C LEU A 988 18.98 6.66 3.17
N ARG A 989 19.77 7.38 3.99
CA ARG A 989 19.30 8.43 4.88
C ARG A 989 18.64 9.57 4.10
N GLY A 990 19.29 10.04 3.04
CA GLY A 990 18.81 11.16 2.23
C GLY A 990 17.43 10.90 1.62
N LEU A 991 17.08 9.65 1.29
CA LEU A 991 15.74 9.27 0.80
C LEU A 991 14.62 9.70 1.76
N HIS A 992 14.83 9.54 3.07
CA HIS A 992 13.86 9.93 4.09
C HIS A 992 13.64 11.44 4.20
N PHE A 993 14.57 12.25 3.69
CA PHE A 993 14.48 13.72 3.72
C PHE A 993 14.06 14.31 2.37
N ILE A 994 14.54 13.78 1.25
CA ILE A 994 14.14 14.27 -0.07
C ILE A 994 12.64 14.05 -0.30
N GLU A 995 12.11 12.91 0.17
CA GLU A 995 10.69 12.54 0.07
C GLU A 995 9.80 13.15 1.16
N ALA A 996 10.39 13.87 2.13
CA ALA A 996 9.64 14.52 3.19
C ALA A 996 8.89 15.76 2.66
N GLU A 997 7.56 15.73 2.80
CA GLU A 997 6.68 16.86 2.47
C GLU A 997 6.57 17.90 3.58
N ARG A 998 7.05 17.57 4.78
CA ARG A 998 7.01 18.48 5.93
C ARG A 998 8.22 19.39 5.88
N GLY A 999 7.98 20.67 6.15
CA GLY A 999 9.05 21.64 6.34
C GLY A 999 9.75 21.50 7.69
N GLU A 1000 10.53 22.53 8.01
CA GLU A 1000 11.20 22.67 9.30
C GLU A 1000 10.19 22.91 10.43
N ARG A 1001 10.40 22.24 11.56
CA ARG A 1001 9.67 22.49 12.81
C ARG A 1001 10.67 22.59 13.95
N ASN A 1002 10.55 23.62 14.78
CA ASN A 1002 11.42 23.84 15.94
C ASN A 1002 12.93 23.81 15.59
N GLY A 1003 13.33 24.36 14.44
CA GLY A 1003 14.74 24.34 14.01
C GLY A 1003 15.23 23.02 13.42
N GLN A 1004 14.35 22.01 13.30
CA GLN A 1004 14.68 20.68 12.80
C GLN A 1004 13.95 20.39 11.48
N LEU A 1005 14.68 19.94 10.46
CA LEU A 1005 14.06 19.34 9.28
C LEU A 1005 13.52 17.96 9.64
N LEU A 1006 12.24 17.72 9.36
CA LEU A 1006 11.56 16.48 9.75
C LEU A 1006 11.51 15.47 8.60
N PRO A 1007 12.02 14.24 8.80
CA PRO A 1007 12.01 13.20 7.77
C PRO A 1007 10.66 12.46 7.69
N VAL A 1008 10.45 11.73 6.59
CA VAL A 1008 9.37 10.74 6.43
C VAL A 1008 9.87 9.34 6.80
N LEU A 1009 9.01 8.53 7.42
CA LEU A 1009 9.36 7.15 7.77
C LEU A 1009 9.48 6.25 6.54
N ASP A 1010 8.49 6.27 5.67
CA ASP A 1010 8.48 5.49 4.43
C ASP A 1010 8.63 6.44 3.23
N PRO A 1011 9.81 6.51 2.59
CA PRO A 1011 10.05 7.37 1.45
C PRO A 1011 9.40 6.84 0.15
N PHE A 1012 8.92 5.60 0.13
CA PHE A 1012 8.34 4.96 -1.05
C PHE A 1012 6.85 4.65 -0.87
N SER A 1013 6.11 5.59 -0.27
CA SER A 1013 4.65 5.47 -0.06
C SER A 1013 3.87 5.16 -1.35
N TRP A 1014 4.44 5.52 -2.51
CA TRP A 1014 3.92 5.25 -3.84
C TRP A 1014 3.91 3.76 -4.22
N ILE A 1015 4.71 2.91 -3.58
CA ILE A 1015 4.82 1.46 -3.85
C ILE A 1015 3.59 0.71 -3.31
N SER A 1016 3.18 1.07 -2.10
CA SER A 1016 2.04 0.46 -1.42
C SER A 1016 1.12 1.56 -0.88
N PRO A 1017 0.49 2.34 -1.76
CA PRO A 1017 -0.42 3.41 -1.35
C PRO A 1017 -1.60 2.84 -0.56
N THR A 1018 -2.09 3.63 0.39
CA THR A 1018 -3.17 3.22 1.29
C THR A 1018 -4.56 3.24 0.65
N THR A 1019 -4.71 3.93 -0.49
CA THR A 1019 -5.97 3.98 -1.26
C THR A 1019 -5.74 3.58 -2.72
N VAL A 1020 -6.82 3.16 -3.40
CA VAL A 1020 -6.80 2.75 -4.81
C VAL A 1020 -6.42 3.93 -5.70
N GLU A 1021 -7.00 5.10 -5.44
CA GLU A 1021 -6.75 6.33 -6.20
C GLU A 1021 -5.30 6.82 -6.07
N ALA A 1022 -4.70 6.65 -4.89
CA ALA A 1022 -3.30 7.01 -4.68
C ALA A 1022 -2.34 6.11 -5.48
N ALA A 1023 -2.80 4.95 -5.97
CA ALA A 1023 -2.08 4.12 -6.93
C ALA A 1023 -2.27 4.55 -8.40
N GLY A 1024 -3.13 5.53 -8.66
CA GLY A 1024 -3.59 5.86 -10.01
C GLY A 1024 -4.64 4.90 -10.55
N GLU A 1025 -5.40 4.22 -9.70
CA GLU A 1025 -6.45 3.28 -10.12
C GLU A 1025 -7.84 3.86 -9.86
N VAL A 1026 -8.81 3.51 -10.70
CA VAL A 1026 -10.19 4.00 -10.57
C VAL A 1026 -11.21 2.89 -10.78
N GLU A 1027 -12.28 2.90 -9.99
CA GLU A 1027 -13.39 1.95 -10.16
C GLU A 1027 -14.22 2.37 -11.38
N VAL A 1028 -14.31 1.50 -12.40
CA VAL A 1028 -15.08 1.76 -13.63
C VAL A 1028 -16.32 0.87 -13.75
N LEU A 1029 -16.33 -0.28 -13.05
CA LEU A 1029 -17.47 -1.17 -12.99
C LEU A 1029 -17.66 -1.69 -11.56
N SER A 1030 -18.90 -1.62 -11.08
CA SER A 1030 -19.32 -2.30 -9.86
C SER A 1030 -20.75 -2.82 -9.99
N SER A 1031 -21.03 -3.90 -9.25
CA SER A 1031 -22.34 -4.53 -9.21
C SER A 1031 -22.66 -4.95 -7.77
N ARG A 1032 -23.93 -4.89 -7.37
CA ARG A 1032 -24.36 -5.34 -6.04
C ARG A 1032 -24.13 -6.85 -5.83
N ARG A 1033 -24.12 -7.65 -6.90
CA ARG A 1033 -24.01 -9.12 -6.87
C ARG A 1033 -22.64 -9.66 -7.32
N LYS A 1034 -21.77 -8.82 -7.84
CA LYS A 1034 -20.44 -9.19 -8.35
C LYS A 1034 -19.36 -8.27 -7.75
N GLY A 1035 -18.10 -8.56 -8.02
CA GLY A 1035 -16.98 -7.76 -7.55
C GLY A 1035 -16.82 -6.44 -8.31
N ARG A 1036 -15.71 -5.74 -8.03
CA ARG A 1036 -15.38 -4.43 -8.60
C ARG A 1036 -14.30 -4.56 -9.66
N VAL A 1037 -14.31 -3.69 -10.66
CA VAL A 1037 -13.28 -3.62 -11.69
C VAL A 1037 -12.60 -2.27 -11.65
N LEU A 1038 -11.28 -2.32 -11.51
CA LEU A 1038 -10.39 -1.18 -11.41
C LEU A 1038 -9.66 -1.00 -12.74
N LEU A 1039 -9.73 0.21 -13.30
CA LEU A 1039 -8.93 0.62 -14.44
C LEU A 1039 -7.60 1.20 -13.95
N SER A 1040 -6.49 0.68 -14.47
CA SER A 1040 -5.14 1.14 -14.17
C SER A 1040 -4.72 2.27 -15.10
N TYR A 1041 -4.73 3.51 -14.62
CA TYR A 1041 -4.21 4.64 -15.38
C TYR A 1041 -2.71 4.55 -15.68
N PRO A 1042 -1.83 4.10 -14.75
CA PRO A 1042 -0.42 3.89 -15.07
C PRO A 1042 -0.21 2.97 -16.27
N ALA A 1043 -1.02 1.92 -16.41
CA ALA A 1043 -0.92 1.00 -17.55
C ALA A 1043 -1.35 1.65 -18.87
N LEU A 1044 -2.45 2.41 -18.86
CA LEU A 1044 -2.88 3.18 -20.04
C LEU A 1044 -1.83 4.20 -20.47
N LEU A 1045 -1.26 4.95 -19.51
CA LEU A 1045 -0.22 5.93 -19.80
C LEU A 1045 1.09 5.27 -20.24
N ASN A 1046 1.41 4.07 -19.77
CA ASN A 1046 2.57 3.32 -20.26
C ASN A 1046 2.47 3.05 -21.76
N HIS A 1047 1.31 2.57 -22.24
CA HIS A 1047 1.06 2.35 -23.68
C HIS A 1047 1.25 3.62 -24.50
N VAL A 1048 0.73 4.76 -24.01
CA VAL A 1048 0.85 6.05 -24.70
C VAL A 1048 2.29 6.57 -24.64
N SER A 1049 2.93 6.55 -23.47
CA SER A 1049 4.30 7.02 -23.24
C SER A 1049 5.30 6.27 -24.13
N GLN A 1050 5.21 4.94 -24.20
CA GLN A 1050 6.11 4.14 -25.03
C GLN A 1050 6.04 4.51 -26.52
N VAL A 1051 4.86 4.89 -27.02
CA VAL A 1051 4.72 5.35 -28.41
C VAL A 1051 5.28 6.76 -28.60
N LEU A 1052 5.05 7.66 -27.64
CA LEU A 1052 5.54 9.04 -27.73
C LEU A 1052 7.06 9.12 -27.64
N HIS A 1053 7.70 8.36 -26.74
CA HIS A 1053 9.16 8.34 -26.58
C HIS A 1053 9.91 7.59 -27.69
N ARG A 1054 9.24 6.74 -28.48
CA ARG A 1054 9.85 6.17 -29.70
C ARG A 1054 9.95 7.19 -30.86
N ARG A 1055 9.30 8.35 -30.74
CA ARG A 1055 9.27 9.40 -31.79
C ARG A 1055 10.23 10.56 -31.54
N GLY A 1056 10.45 10.89 -30.27
CA GLY A 1056 11.41 11.90 -29.84
C GLY A 1056 12.80 11.30 -29.82
#